data_AF-A0A8H7WLX8-F1
#
_entry.id   AF-A0A8H7WLX8-F1
#
_cell.length_a   1.000
_cell.length_b   1.000
_cell.length_c   1.000
_cell.angle_alpha   90.00
_cell.angle_beta   90.00
_cell.angle_gamma   90.00
#
_symmetry.space_group_name_H-M   'P 1'
#
loop_
_entity.id
_entity.type
_entity.pdbx_description
1 polymer ?
#
loop_
_entity_poly.entity_id
_entity_poly.type
_entity_poly.pdbx_seq_one_letter_code
_entity_poly.pdbx_strand_id
1 'polypeptide(L)'
;REAGGEMSVLEELRFGDGDEEEGDLEDDGGWMFCFAFDPDTNEWSRLSTGTEAQKVGKTESISISSYNIMAEPTADPFTTRLPLIIEALSSPITPSPSSLQILTLQEVNDESLPLILSSPYIRKIYPYSTHAPSSLLPSARNLVTLASEPFTSTVISFEERHKSALIASFDFESGSETKRLVIANVHLTSGLTDKAVKAKKEQMEKLSMFLLLNRGSKSETEVVVAGDFNLTTSTRTVETALSRGLITAETAQTVGKVIDLGGWEDAFLTPGCGPGSGFENEVDLVGHDGQEIFEGEQGATFDRTTNPIATVLEPPIDRSPQRYDRVLYRKGGSISSVGLEIFGLPNEEGRCGSDHYGVRATLNITGSGISISGTLRKNDIRNVVNKIPVVEDTTDFTPLIKPYLPTQSDISQREHAIQLLHDTFSKGGGLEGLILVPLGSYLMGTYFADSDVDVLAIGSVSPSIFFEFAARELRKLDAGGEGGDGEHFKGVHFVNSLVSIVEVCVLGIKFDLQYCQAEELIRAYQVATPSPSLPDLVFDKSLISTLAPSSIRPLNTYRDSAYLLLTIPHLPSYRLAHRYLTLYLKTHGLYSAKFGYLGGIHLQLMLNRVVKLISRSTSTTPNTDQEIPPISPATIVRTFFTYYTTFNWTAENITDPFLDPPSKVPRSARDAIFIPAIHTPTARPNVASSCTRLTAHTFSSQFALAARHLESGDWEWPLRSKKACLADFLGGSGA
;
A
#
# COMPACT_ATOMS: atom_id res chain seq x y z
N ARG A 1 -30.56 54.80 18.69
CA ARG A 1 -31.71 54.52 19.58
C ARG A 1 -31.89 55.75 20.47
N GLU A 2 -33.02 56.43 20.36
CA GLU A 2 -33.29 57.64 21.13
C GLU A 2 -34.04 57.33 22.44
N ALA A 3 -34.18 58.34 23.31
CA ALA A 3 -34.69 58.19 24.68
C ALA A 3 -36.13 57.65 24.80
N GLY A 4 -36.86 57.49 23.69
CA GLY A 4 -38.19 56.85 23.63
C GLY A 4 -38.18 55.34 23.31
N GLY A 5 -37.01 54.71 23.12
CA GLY A 5 -36.89 53.27 22.87
C GLY A 5 -37.02 52.84 21.40
N GLU A 6 -37.41 53.75 20.50
CA GLU A 6 -37.38 53.50 19.05
C GLU A 6 -35.94 53.53 18.48
N MET A 7 -35.70 52.60 17.55
CA MET A 7 -34.45 52.45 16.81
C MET A 7 -34.57 53.17 15.46
N SER A 8 -33.87 54.29 15.31
CA SER A 8 -33.62 54.94 14.01
C SER A 8 -32.28 54.47 13.43
N VAL A 9 -32.26 54.21 12.12
CA VAL A 9 -31.04 53.90 11.34
C VAL A 9 -30.23 55.20 11.25
N LEU A 10 -29.04 55.21 11.85
CA LEU A 10 -28.17 56.39 11.93
C LEU A 10 -27.19 56.48 10.75
N GLU A 11 -26.94 55.39 10.03
CA GLU A 11 -26.14 55.40 8.81
C GLU A 11 -26.36 54.10 8.02
N GLU A 12 -26.72 54.23 6.76
CA GLU A 12 -26.80 53.14 5.79
C GLU A 12 -25.44 53.11 5.07
N LEU A 13 -24.50 52.26 5.52
CA LEU A 13 -23.21 52.11 4.83
C LEU A 13 -23.43 51.41 3.49
N ARG A 14 -23.60 52.23 2.44
CA ARG A 14 -23.58 51.82 1.04
C ARG A 14 -22.13 51.70 0.59
N PHE A 15 -21.69 50.48 0.27
CA PHE A 15 -20.51 50.30 -0.57
C PHE A 15 -20.96 50.53 -2.02
N GLY A 16 -20.62 51.70 -2.54
CA GLY A 16 -21.00 52.15 -3.87
C GLY A 16 -20.10 51.58 -4.96
N ASP A 17 -20.72 51.40 -6.13
CA ASP A 17 -20.05 51.55 -7.42
C ASP A 17 -19.52 52.99 -7.52
N GLY A 18 -18.23 53.13 -7.79
CA GLY A 18 -17.55 54.41 -7.95
C GLY A 18 -16.11 54.17 -8.37
N ASP A 19 -15.89 54.22 -9.68
CA ASP A 19 -14.60 54.33 -10.34
C ASP A 19 -13.79 55.49 -9.75
N GLU A 20 -12.54 55.25 -9.32
CA GLU A 20 -11.48 56.25 -9.35
C GLU A 20 -10.09 55.59 -9.32
N GLU A 21 -9.36 55.84 -10.41
CA GLU A 21 -7.91 55.80 -10.61
C GLU A 21 -7.22 54.43 -10.66
N GLU A 22 -7.30 53.82 -11.86
CA GLU A 22 -6.24 52.99 -12.46
C GLU A 22 -4.90 53.74 -12.41
N GLY A 23 -4.19 53.60 -11.29
CA GLY A 23 -2.75 53.65 -11.31
C GLY A 23 -2.25 52.36 -11.93
N ASP A 24 -1.80 52.45 -13.19
CA ASP A 24 -1.10 51.39 -13.93
C ASP A 24 0.00 50.75 -13.06
N LEU A 25 -0.36 49.71 -12.30
CA LEU A 25 0.55 48.68 -11.84
C LEU A 25 0.46 47.61 -12.91
N GLU A 26 1.43 47.68 -13.82
CA GLU A 26 1.63 46.76 -14.94
C GLU A 26 1.21 45.32 -14.57
N ASP A 27 0.19 44.86 -15.30
CA ASP A 27 -0.35 43.52 -15.31
C ASP A 27 0.72 42.52 -15.79
N ASP A 28 1.54 42.06 -14.86
CA ASP A 28 2.50 40.98 -15.07
C ASP A 28 2.17 39.81 -14.13
N GLY A 29 1.03 39.14 -14.39
CA GLY A 29 0.68 37.82 -13.86
C GLY A 29 0.99 37.57 -12.38
N GLY A 30 0.30 38.26 -11.46
CA GLY A 30 0.58 38.42 -10.01
C GLY A 30 1.10 37.22 -9.19
N TRP A 31 2.42 37.03 -9.18
CA TRP A 31 3.16 36.25 -8.17
C TRP A 31 3.79 37.19 -7.13
N MET A 32 3.59 36.90 -5.85
CA MET A 32 4.17 37.68 -4.74
C MET A 32 5.30 36.91 -4.07
N PHE A 33 6.36 37.63 -3.69
CA PHE A 33 7.43 37.07 -2.88
C PHE A 33 6.98 36.79 -1.44
N CYS A 34 7.49 35.70 -0.87
CA CYS A 34 7.28 35.38 0.53
C CYS A 34 7.92 36.42 1.47
N PHE A 35 7.50 36.39 2.72
CA PHE A 35 8.16 37.06 3.83
C PHE A 35 9.29 36.18 4.36
N ALA A 36 10.38 36.80 4.80
CA ALA A 36 11.50 36.15 5.45
C ALA A 36 11.65 36.68 6.88
N PHE A 37 11.94 35.77 7.81
CA PHE A 37 12.30 36.11 9.18
C PHE A 37 13.78 36.46 9.28
N ASP A 38 14.07 37.63 9.83
CA ASP A 38 15.42 38.08 10.12
C ASP A 38 15.74 37.84 11.61
N PRO A 39 16.70 36.96 11.94
CA PRO A 39 17.07 36.67 13.33
C PRO A 39 17.75 37.84 14.04
N ASP A 40 18.37 38.78 13.32
CA ASP A 40 19.10 39.91 13.90
C ASP A 40 18.14 41.02 14.34
N THR A 41 17.14 41.32 13.51
CA THR A 41 16.09 42.31 13.81
C THR A 41 14.88 41.71 14.52
N ASN A 42 14.72 40.38 14.49
CA ASN A 42 13.57 39.65 15.00
C ASN A 42 12.25 40.06 14.32
N GLU A 43 12.33 40.44 13.04
CA GLU A 43 11.21 40.93 12.24
C GLU A 43 10.97 40.07 11.00
N TRP A 44 9.74 40.11 10.49
CA TRP A 44 9.36 39.49 9.21
C TRP A 44 9.26 40.58 8.14
N SER A 45 10.04 40.46 7.07
CA SER A 45 10.05 41.43 5.96
C SER A 45 9.79 40.75 4.62
N ARG A 46 9.12 41.43 3.70
CA ARG A 46 8.84 40.89 2.37
C ARG A 46 10.12 40.91 1.53
N LEU A 47 10.45 39.78 0.89
CA LEU A 47 11.57 39.73 -0.05
C LEU A 47 11.24 40.58 -1.28
N SER A 48 12.21 41.36 -1.75
CA SER A 48 12.09 42.16 -2.97
C SER A 48 12.70 41.41 -4.16
N THR A 49 12.30 41.80 -5.37
CA THR A 49 12.76 41.22 -6.64
C THR A 49 14.29 41.28 -6.88
N GLY A 50 15.04 42.01 -6.05
CA GLY A 50 16.44 42.35 -6.27
C GLY A 50 17.46 41.79 -5.26
N THR A 51 17.05 41.05 -4.22
CA THR A 51 18.02 40.41 -3.30
C THR A 51 18.53 39.09 -3.87
N GLU A 52 19.85 38.99 -4.05
CA GLU A 52 20.57 37.81 -4.53
C GLU A 52 20.26 36.56 -3.69
N ALA A 53 19.44 35.66 -4.24
CA ALA A 53 19.62 34.19 -4.29
C ALA A 53 18.26 33.50 -4.56
N GLN A 54 17.70 33.69 -5.76
CA GLN A 54 16.50 33.02 -6.28
C GLN A 54 16.70 31.51 -6.57
N LYS A 55 17.70 30.88 -5.96
CA LYS A 55 18.11 29.53 -6.30
C LYS A 55 18.21 28.74 -5.01
N VAL A 56 17.19 27.94 -4.77
CA VAL A 56 17.26 26.90 -3.74
C VAL A 56 18.42 25.97 -4.11
N GLY A 57 19.26 25.62 -3.14
CA GLY A 57 20.37 24.68 -3.35
C GLY A 57 19.87 23.33 -3.89
N LYS A 58 20.80 22.48 -4.35
CA LYS A 58 20.42 21.12 -4.79
C LYS A 58 19.65 20.40 -3.68
N THR A 59 18.37 20.13 -3.92
CA THR A 59 17.54 19.33 -3.03
C THR A 59 17.27 17.96 -3.66
N GLU A 60 17.41 16.92 -2.85
CA GLU A 60 17.21 15.52 -3.27
C GLU A 60 15.90 14.95 -2.70
N SER A 61 15.36 15.59 -1.66
CA SER A 61 14.16 15.17 -0.93
C SER A 61 13.35 16.35 -0.42
N ILE A 62 12.02 16.24 -0.45
CA ILE A 62 11.06 17.22 0.06
C ILE A 62 10.32 16.60 1.25
N SER A 63 10.22 17.33 2.36
CA SER A 63 9.30 17.01 3.46
C SER A 63 8.15 18.00 3.44
N ILE A 64 6.93 17.53 3.21
CA ILE A 64 5.73 18.37 3.19
C ILE A 64 4.76 17.95 4.28
N SER A 65 4.37 18.89 5.14
CA SER A 65 3.41 18.68 6.23
C SER A 65 2.14 19.49 5.97
N SER A 66 0.97 18.88 6.11
CA SER A 66 -0.33 19.55 6.12
C SER A 66 -0.97 19.48 7.50
N TYR A 67 -1.50 20.60 7.99
CA TYR A 67 -2.18 20.64 9.28
C TYR A 67 -3.27 21.72 9.31
N ASN A 68 -4.54 21.30 9.44
CA ASN A 68 -5.65 22.17 9.78
C ASN A 68 -5.56 22.52 11.27
N ILE A 69 -5.44 23.81 11.60
CA ILE A 69 -5.22 24.27 13.00
C ILE A 69 -6.50 24.72 13.72
N MET A 70 -7.65 24.61 13.05
CA MET A 70 -8.99 24.94 13.56
C MET A 70 -9.16 26.41 13.99
N ALA A 71 -9.98 27.15 13.24
CA ALA A 71 -10.35 28.54 13.56
C ALA A 71 -11.59 28.65 14.46
N GLU A 72 -12.24 27.53 14.79
CA GLU A 72 -13.57 27.53 15.41
C GLU A 72 -13.59 27.92 16.91
N PRO A 73 -14.68 28.56 17.39
CA PRO A 73 -14.83 29.05 18.76
C PRO A 73 -15.23 27.97 19.77
N THR A 74 -15.44 26.72 19.33
CA THR A 74 -15.87 25.59 20.16
C THR A 74 -14.72 24.91 20.91
N ALA A 75 -13.48 25.17 20.49
CA ALA A 75 -12.27 24.67 21.13
C ALA A 75 -11.72 25.68 22.16
N ASP A 76 -10.83 25.19 23.03
CA ASP A 76 -10.09 26.06 23.95
C ASP A 76 -9.33 27.17 23.18
N PRO A 77 -9.08 28.34 23.82
CA PRO A 77 -8.40 29.46 23.19
C PRO A 77 -7.10 29.03 22.49
N PHE A 78 -6.81 29.61 21.33
CA PHE A 78 -5.67 29.19 20.50
C PHE A 78 -4.34 29.20 21.28
N THR A 79 -4.16 30.14 22.19
CA THR A 79 -3.00 30.24 23.09
C THR A 79 -2.76 29.00 23.95
N THR A 80 -3.82 28.29 24.36
CA THR A 80 -3.73 27.06 25.15
C THR A 80 -3.40 25.84 24.29
N ARG A 81 -3.83 25.86 23.02
CA ARG A 81 -3.57 24.80 22.03
C ARG A 81 -2.21 24.95 21.35
N LEU A 82 -1.67 26.16 21.26
CA LEU A 82 -0.42 26.46 20.58
C LEU A 82 0.77 25.57 21.01
N PRO A 83 1.01 25.29 22.31
CA PRO A 83 2.09 24.38 22.71
C PRO A 83 1.93 22.99 22.10
N LEU A 84 0.70 22.44 22.08
CA LEU A 84 0.39 21.14 21.49
C LEU A 84 0.56 21.16 19.97
N ILE A 85 0.21 22.26 19.31
CA ILE A 85 0.43 22.46 17.86
C ILE A 85 1.93 22.48 17.54
N ILE A 86 2.73 23.24 18.31
CA ILE A 86 4.18 23.30 18.10
C ILE A 86 4.85 21.96 18.42
N GLU A 87 4.44 21.27 19.47
CA GLU A 87 4.90 19.94 19.82
C GLU A 87 4.64 18.95 18.68
N ALA A 88 3.40 18.92 18.18
CA ALA A 88 2.98 18.10 17.05
C ALA A 88 3.84 18.35 15.79
N LEU A 89 4.13 19.63 15.48
CA LEU A 89 5.00 19.99 14.36
C LEU A 89 6.46 19.57 14.59
N SER A 90 6.91 19.46 15.84
CA SER A 90 8.30 19.14 16.21
C SER A 90 8.64 17.64 16.35
N SER A 91 7.63 16.75 16.32
CA SER A 91 7.77 15.28 16.50
C SER A 91 8.39 14.57 15.26
N PRO A 92 9.03 13.38 15.42
CA PRO A 92 10.46 13.18 15.20
C PRO A 92 10.85 13.01 13.72
N ILE A 93 11.39 14.08 13.12
CA ILE A 93 12.35 13.97 12.02
C ILE A 93 13.47 14.95 12.31
N THR A 94 14.72 14.46 12.37
CA THR A 94 15.90 15.33 12.24
C THR A 94 16.06 15.61 10.75
N PRO A 95 15.79 16.84 10.26
CA PRO A 95 15.85 17.11 8.84
C PRO A 95 17.28 16.91 8.34
N SER A 96 17.43 16.19 7.23
CA SER A 96 18.70 16.19 6.51
C SER A 96 19.00 17.62 6.05
N PRO A 97 20.25 18.09 6.11
CA PRO A 97 20.57 19.47 5.73
C PRO A 97 20.30 19.80 4.25
N SER A 98 20.01 18.80 3.41
CA SER A 98 19.68 18.94 1.98
C SER A 98 18.18 18.78 1.65
N SER A 99 17.29 18.63 2.65
CA SER A 99 15.85 18.48 2.41
C SER A 99 15.10 19.80 2.48
N LEU A 100 14.30 20.09 1.46
CA LEU A 100 13.34 21.19 1.49
C LEU A 100 12.18 20.85 2.44
N GLN A 101 11.93 21.66 3.45
CA GLN A 101 10.83 21.49 4.40
C GLN A 101 9.72 22.48 4.07
N ILE A 102 8.49 21.99 4.00
CA ILE A 102 7.30 22.76 3.64
C ILE A 102 6.17 22.42 4.62
N LEU A 103 5.53 23.45 5.15
CA LEU A 103 4.38 23.35 6.04
C LEU A 103 3.22 24.13 5.46
N THR A 104 2.13 23.43 5.18
CA THR A 104 0.86 23.98 4.68
C THR A 104 -0.17 23.96 5.80
N LEU A 105 -0.60 25.14 6.25
CA LEU A 105 -1.60 25.32 7.30
C LEU A 105 -2.94 25.73 6.70
N GLN A 106 -4.01 25.19 7.27
CA GLN A 106 -5.40 25.56 6.96
C GLN A 106 -6.09 26.12 8.20
N GLU A 107 -7.10 26.96 7.98
CA GLU A 107 -7.87 27.64 9.03
C GLU A 107 -7.05 28.61 9.91
N VAL A 108 -6.09 29.30 9.32
CA VAL A 108 -5.33 30.35 10.03
C VAL A 108 -6.14 31.64 10.09
N ASN A 109 -6.16 32.29 11.25
CA ASN A 109 -6.83 33.57 11.51
C ASN A 109 -5.86 34.62 12.09
N ASP A 110 -6.34 35.84 12.29
CA ASP A 110 -5.52 36.98 12.74
C ASP A 110 -4.93 36.80 14.15
N GLU A 111 -5.54 35.96 14.99
CA GLU A 111 -5.02 35.64 16.32
C GLU A 111 -3.90 34.58 16.27
N SER A 112 -4.12 33.53 15.48
CA SER A 112 -3.23 32.37 15.40
C SER A 112 -1.95 32.66 14.62
N LEU A 113 -2.01 33.43 13.53
CA LEU A 113 -0.84 33.69 12.68
C LEU A 113 0.33 34.34 13.43
N PRO A 114 0.15 35.47 14.16
CA PRO A 114 1.25 36.09 14.90
C PRO A 114 1.86 35.16 15.94
N LEU A 115 1.01 34.36 16.61
CA LEU A 115 1.44 33.42 17.64
C LEU A 115 2.27 32.27 17.07
N ILE A 116 1.86 31.69 15.93
CA ILE A 116 2.64 30.66 15.22
C ILE A 116 3.98 31.22 14.76
N LEU A 117 3.98 32.38 14.11
CA LEU A 117 5.20 33.02 13.60
C LEU A 117 6.09 33.58 14.72
N SER A 118 5.60 33.65 15.96
CA SER A 118 6.40 33.99 17.15
C SER A 118 7.21 32.80 17.69
N SER A 119 6.86 31.57 17.29
CA SER A 119 7.50 30.36 17.79
C SER A 119 8.98 30.28 17.37
N PRO A 120 9.92 30.07 18.31
CA PRO A 120 11.33 29.86 17.99
C PRO A 120 11.57 28.66 17.08
N TYR A 121 10.75 27.61 17.22
CA TYR A 121 10.83 26.43 16.35
C TYR A 121 10.47 26.79 14.90
N ILE A 122 9.36 27.50 14.70
CA ILE A 122 8.90 27.91 13.36
C ILE A 122 9.92 28.82 12.70
N ARG A 123 10.42 29.83 13.40
CA ARG A 123 11.44 30.75 12.88
C ARG A 123 12.73 30.06 12.47
N LYS A 124 13.09 28.98 13.18
CA LYS A 124 14.32 28.21 12.91
C LYS A 124 14.16 27.25 11.73
N ILE A 125 13.03 26.55 11.63
CA ILE A 125 12.82 25.49 10.63
C ILE A 125 12.15 26.03 9.36
N TYR A 126 11.27 27.02 9.51
CA TYR A 126 10.50 27.64 8.43
C TYR A 126 10.63 29.17 8.47
N PRO A 127 11.82 29.73 8.18
CA PRO A 127 12.05 31.18 8.17
C PRO A 127 11.33 31.91 7.02
N TYR A 128 10.66 31.22 6.10
CA TYR A 128 9.94 31.84 4.99
C TYR A 128 8.44 31.54 5.07
N SER A 129 7.59 32.56 4.86
CA SER A 129 6.13 32.49 5.03
C SER A 129 5.39 33.25 3.94
N THR A 130 4.19 32.81 3.55
CA THR A 130 3.32 33.60 2.66
C THR A 130 2.81 34.89 3.31
N HIS A 131 2.75 34.94 4.64
CA HIS A 131 2.24 36.06 5.41
C HIS A 131 3.20 36.43 6.56
N ALA A 132 3.26 37.71 6.90
CA ALA A 132 3.89 38.22 8.12
C ALA A 132 2.87 38.31 9.27
N PRO A 133 3.31 38.46 10.54
CA PRO A 133 2.40 38.65 11.68
C PRO A 133 1.45 39.84 11.53
N SER A 134 1.83 40.86 10.76
CA SER A 134 1.02 42.05 10.49
C SER A 134 0.18 41.96 9.20
N SER A 135 0.21 40.81 8.51
CA SER A 135 -0.56 40.64 7.27
C SER A 135 -2.05 40.60 7.57
N LEU A 136 -2.82 41.29 6.74
CA LEU A 136 -4.28 41.25 6.80
C LEU A 136 -4.77 39.95 6.18
N LEU A 137 -5.55 39.19 6.93
CA LEU A 137 -6.13 37.96 6.43
C LEU A 137 -7.58 38.21 5.97
N PRO A 138 -7.96 37.82 4.74
CA PRO A 138 -9.27 38.14 4.16
C PRO A 138 -10.44 37.33 4.74
N SER A 139 -10.16 36.28 5.51
CA SER A 139 -11.16 35.36 6.09
C SER A 139 -10.80 35.02 7.53
N ALA A 140 -11.68 34.30 8.23
CA ALA A 140 -11.32 33.63 9.48
C ALA A 140 -10.64 32.27 9.25
N ARG A 141 -10.62 31.76 8.01
CA ARG A 141 -10.10 30.42 7.67
C ARG A 141 -9.15 30.50 6.47
N ASN A 142 -7.95 31.02 6.68
CA ASN A 142 -6.98 31.27 5.61
C ASN A 142 -5.98 30.14 5.47
N LEU A 143 -5.32 30.14 4.31
CA LEU A 143 -4.23 29.23 3.98
C LEU A 143 -2.90 29.94 4.20
N VAL A 144 -1.96 29.28 4.86
CA VAL A 144 -0.61 29.78 5.05
C VAL A 144 0.38 28.70 4.67
N THR A 145 1.41 29.07 3.93
CA THR A 145 2.49 28.16 3.56
C THR A 145 3.79 28.70 4.11
N LEU A 146 4.54 27.82 4.77
CA LEU A 146 5.79 28.06 5.46
C LEU A 146 6.86 27.14 4.86
N ALA A 147 8.10 27.59 4.70
CA ALA A 147 9.15 26.80 4.09
C ALA A 147 10.54 27.10 4.67
N SER A 148 11.45 26.13 4.50
CA SER A 148 12.88 26.29 4.84
C SER A 148 13.66 27.14 3.83
N GLU A 149 13.08 27.38 2.65
CA GLU A 149 13.72 28.06 1.51
C GLU A 149 12.79 29.14 0.94
N PRO A 150 13.31 30.19 0.28
CA PRO A 150 12.51 31.27 -0.26
C PRO A 150 11.67 30.82 -1.46
N PHE A 151 10.48 31.42 -1.61
CA PHE A 151 9.54 31.07 -2.68
C PHE A 151 8.67 32.26 -3.10
N THR A 152 8.02 32.12 -4.25
CA THR A 152 6.95 33.02 -4.68
C THR A 152 5.60 32.33 -4.54
N SER A 153 4.53 33.11 -4.38
CA SER A 153 3.20 32.57 -4.18
C SER A 153 2.13 33.33 -4.93
N THR A 154 1.04 32.66 -5.26
CA THR A 154 -0.18 33.23 -5.84
C THR A 154 -1.40 32.49 -5.32
N VAL A 155 -2.60 33.03 -5.55
CA VAL A 155 -3.85 32.44 -5.05
C VAL A 155 -4.79 32.16 -6.20
N ILE A 156 -5.37 30.96 -6.21
CA ILE A 156 -6.46 30.59 -7.11
C ILE A 156 -7.76 30.65 -6.32
N SER A 157 -8.62 31.62 -6.63
CA SER A 157 -9.96 31.70 -6.03
C SER A 157 -10.90 30.68 -6.67
N PHE A 158 -11.71 30.01 -5.85
CA PHE A 158 -12.81 29.16 -6.32
C PHE A 158 -14.12 29.95 -6.43
N GLU A 159 -15.18 29.33 -6.94
CA GLU A 159 -16.49 29.98 -7.04
C GLU A 159 -17.09 30.30 -5.66
N GLU A 160 -16.81 29.46 -4.66
CA GLU A 160 -17.17 29.73 -3.28
C GLU A 160 -16.34 30.88 -2.70
N ARG A 161 -17.03 31.92 -2.25
CA ARG A 161 -16.49 33.21 -1.76
C ARG A 161 -15.31 33.13 -0.79
N HIS A 162 -15.14 32.03 -0.08
CA HIS A 162 -14.11 31.86 0.97
C HIS A 162 -13.23 30.62 0.76
N LYS A 163 -13.25 30.02 -0.44
CA LYS A 163 -12.43 28.86 -0.77
C LYS A 163 -11.43 29.25 -1.86
N SER A 164 -10.18 28.86 -1.65
CA SER A 164 -9.08 29.13 -2.57
C SER A 164 -8.03 28.03 -2.46
N ALA A 165 -7.09 28.03 -3.41
CA ALA A 165 -5.84 27.29 -3.31
C ALA A 165 -4.67 28.29 -3.29
N LEU A 166 -3.80 28.17 -2.30
CA LEU A 166 -2.59 28.97 -2.17
C LEU A 166 -1.43 28.22 -2.81
N ILE A 167 -0.89 28.79 -3.89
CA ILE A 167 0.15 28.15 -4.69
C ILE A 167 1.50 28.75 -4.32
N ALA A 168 2.47 27.92 -3.95
CA ALA A 168 3.86 28.30 -3.73
C ALA A 168 4.76 27.70 -4.83
N SER A 169 5.70 28.47 -5.36
CA SER A 169 6.63 28.07 -6.41
C SER A 169 8.07 28.25 -5.94
N PHE A 170 8.84 27.17 -6.10
CA PHE A 170 10.25 27.08 -5.73
C PHE A 170 11.07 26.78 -6.99
N ASP A 171 12.18 27.48 -7.18
CA ASP A 171 13.08 27.27 -8.32
C ASP A 171 14.42 26.71 -7.79
N PHE A 172 14.85 25.58 -8.36
CA PHE A 172 16.06 24.83 -7.96
C PHE A 172 17.04 24.69 -9.11
N GLU A 173 18.33 24.62 -8.79
CA GLU A 173 19.36 24.28 -9.76
C GLU A 173 19.58 22.76 -9.89
N SER A 174 19.39 22.22 -11.09
CA SER A 174 19.69 20.83 -11.42
C SER A 174 20.69 20.77 -12.58
N GLY A 175 21.98 20.82 -12.26
CA GLY A 175 23.04 20.83 -13.28
C GLY A 175 23.11 22.18 -14.00
N SER A 176 22.84 22.20 -15.31
CA SER A 176 22.78 23.44 -16.13
C SER A 176 21.36 23.97 -16.34
N GLU A 177 20.34 23.30 -15.78
CA GLU A 177 18.92 23.63 -15.98
C GLU A 177 18.24 23.99 -14.65
N THR A 178 17.29 24.94 -14.70
CA THR A 178 16.46 25.31 -13.55
C THR A 178 15.20 24.44 -13.55
N LYS A 179 14.96 23.70 -12.47
CA LYS A 179 13.71 22.96 -12.25
C LYS A 179 12.80 23.74 -11.32
N ARG A 180 11.49 23.64 -11.54
CA ARG A 180 10.47 24.31 -10.71
C ARG A 180 9.64 23.29 -9.94
N LEU A 181 9.40 23.53 -8.65
CA LEU A 181 8.42 22.80 -7.83
C LEU A 181 7.27 23.73 -7.50
N VAL A 182 6.05 23.28 -7.74
CA VAL A 182 4.83 23.99 -7.38
C VAL A 182 4.07 23.21 -6.32
N ILE A 183 3.76 23.87 -5.20
CA ILE A 183 2.97 23.31 -4.11
C ILE A 183 1.63 24.04 -4.07
N ALA A 184 0.52 23.31 -4.05
CA ALA A 184 -0.80 23.86 -3.79
C ALA A 184 -1.27 23.49 -2.39
N ASN A 185 -1.40 24.49 -1.51
CA ASN A 185 -2.10 24.37 -0.25
C ASN A 185 -3.62 24.51 -0.49
N VAL A 186 -4.43 23.54 -0.06
CA VAL A 186 -5.87 23.52 -0.30
C VAL A 186 -6.69 23.39 0.99
N HIS A 187 -7.90 23.96 0.97
CA HIS A 187 -8.95 23.69 1.95
C HIS A 187 -10.28 23.66 1.19
N LEU A 188 -10.70 22.48 0.72
CA LEU A 188 -11.86 22.34 -0.17
C LEU A 188 -13.20 22.46 0.57
N THR A 189 -14.31 22.56 -0.15
CA THR A 189 -15.66 22.70 0.44
C THR A 189 -16.01 21.52 1.36
N SER A 190 -16.41 21.84 2.61
CA SER A 190 -16.77 20.84 3.62
C SER A 190 -18.17 20.24 3.42
N GLY A 191 -18.38 19.06 4.01
CA GLY A 191 -19.68 18.39 4.07
C GLY A 191 -19.98 17.41 2.93
N LEU A 192 -20.91 16.49 3.21
CA LEU A 192 -21.41 15.48 2.28
C LEU A 192 -22.85 15.82 1.87
N THR A 193 -22.98 16.68 0.86
CA THR A 193 -24.25 17.02 0.20
C THR A 193 -24.02 17.06 -1.31
N ASP A 194 -25.07 16.94 -2.12
CA ASP A 194 -24.95 17.00 -3.59
C ASP A 194 -24.23 18.28 -4.04
N LYS A 195 -24.58 19.43 -3.44
CA LYS A 195 -23.94 20.73 -3.71
C LYS A 195 -22.47 20.74 -3.30
N ALA A 196 -22.16 20.23 -2.11
CA ALA A 196 -20.78 20.25 -1.58
C ALA A 196 -19.83 19.34 -2.36
N VAL A 197 -20.29 18.15 -2.79
CA VAL A 197 -19.48 17.22 -3.59
C VAL A 197 -19.26 17.77 -5.00
N LYS A 198 -20.29 18.37 -5.60
CA LYS A 198 -20.16 19.06 -6.89
C LYS A 198 -19.14 20.20 -6.82
N ALA A 199 -19.25 21.06 -5.81
CA ALA A 199 -18.29 22.14 -5.55
C ALA A 199 -16.85 21.62 -5.42
N LYS A 200 -16.62 20.58 -4.60
CA LYS A 200 -15.28 19.97 -4.45
C LYS A 200 -14.70 19.48 -5.78
N LYS A 201 -15.53 18.86 -6.62
CA LYS A 201 -15.12 18.38 -7.94
C LYS A 201 -14.71 19.54 -8.85
N GLU A 202 -15.53 20.58 -8.94
CA GLU A 202 -15.23 21.78 -9.73
C GLU A 202 -13.95 22.49 -9.24
N GLN A 203 -13.74 22.56 -7.92
CA GLN A 203 -12.51 23.07 -7.31
C GLN A 203 -11.28 22.26 -7.73
N MET A 204 -11.35 20.93 -7.67
CA MET A 204 -10.24 20.05 -8.04
C MET A 204 -9.96 20.05 -9.56
N GLU A 205 -10.99 20.15 -10.39
CA GLU A 205 -10.88 20.30 -11.85
C GLU A 205 -10.19 21.63 -12.22
N LYS A 206 -10.62 22.75 -11.61
CA LYS A 206 -9.99 24.06 -11.82
C LYS A 206 -8.54 24.07 -11.38
N LEU A 207 -8.23 23.45 -10.23
CA LEU A 207 -6.87 23.31 -9.73
C LEU A 207 -6.01 22.44 -10.67
N SER A 208 -6.53 21.31 -11.12
CA SER A 208 -5.84 20.39 -12.04
C SER A 208 -5.58 21.05 -13.39
N MET A 209 -6.54 21.82 -13.92
CA MET A 209 -6.36 22.60 -15.15
C MET A 209 -5.23 23.63 -15.00
N PHE A 210 -5.19 24.35 -13.89
CA PHE A 210 -4.12 25.32 -13.63
C PHE A 210 -2.74 24.64 -13.49
N LEU A 211 -2.66 23.54 -12.76
CA LEU A 211 -1.39 22.89 -12.41
C LEU A 211 -0.84 21.99 -13.52
N LEU A 212 -1.70 21.31 -14.28
CA LEU A 212 -1.30 20.26 -15.23
C LEU A 212 -1.38 20.67 -16.70
N LEU A 213 -2.27 21.59 -17.07
CA LEU A 213 -2.50 21.99 -18.47
C LEU A 213 -1.82 23.31 -18.86
N ASN A 214 -1.67 24.26 -17.93
CA ASN A 214 -1.22 25.62 -18.24
C ASN A 214 0.31 25.85 -18.15
N ARG A 215 1.12 24.82 -17.93
CA ARG A 215 2.59 24.96 -17.81
C ARG A 215 3.31 24.04 -18.80
N GLY A 216 4.14 24.67 -19.65
CA GLY A 216 4.91 24.03 -20.72
C GLY A 216 5.82 22.90 -20.25
N SER A 217 6.28 22.08 -21.22
CA SER A 217 7.13 20.88 -21.09
C SER A 217 7.02 20.09 -19.77
N LYS A 218 6.41 18.90 -19.82
CA LYS A 218 6.23 17.97 -18.68
C LYS A 218 7.51 17.63 -17.87
N SER A 219 8.70 18.03 -18.32
CA SER A 219 10.00 17.71 -17.74
C SER A 219 10.57 18.77 -16.77
N GLU A 220 10.00 19.98 -16.71
CA GLU A 220 10.63 21.11 -16.00
C GLU A 220 9.91 21.54 -14.71
N THR A 221 8.60 21.25 -14.59
CA THR A 221 7.80 21.62 -13.42
C THR A 221 7.20 20.40 -12.74
N GLU A 222 7.58 20.18 -11.49
CA GLU A 222 7.00 19.20 -10.58
C GLU A 222 5.89 19.82 -9.73
N VAL A 223 4.88 19.03 -9.36
CA VAL A 223 3.70 19.55 -8.67
C VAL A 223 3.28 18.63 -7.52
N VAL A 224 2.97 19.24 -6.37
CA VAL A 224 2.38 18.60 -5.19
C VAL A 224 1.17 19.41 -4.72
N VAL A 225 0.12 18.75 -4.28
CA VAL A 225 -1.07 19.35 -3.65
C VAL A 225 -1.18 18.78 -2.25
N ALA A 226 -1.22 19.63 -1.23
CA ALA A 226 -1.37 19.21 0.16
C ALA A 226 -2.40 20.08 0.86
N GLY A 227 -3.17 19.51 1.78
CA GLY A 227 -4.20 20.28 2.48
C GLY A 227 -5.35 19.44 2.96
N ASP A 228 -6.39 20.14 3.40
CA ASP A 228 -7.66 19.58 3.81
C ASP A 228 -8.62 19.49 2.60
N PHE A 229 -8.77 18.27 2.07
CA PHE A 229 -9.64 17.99 0.93
C PHE A 229 -11.11 17.89 1.32
N ASN A 230 -11.44 17.82 2.61
CA ASN A 230 -12.83 17.72 3.10
C ASN A 230 -13.65 16.63 2.37
N LEU A 231 -12.97 15.57 1.93
CA LEU A 231 -13.55 14.50 1.12
C LEU A 231 -13.96 13.36 2.05
N THR A 232 -15.25 13.04 2.08
CA THR A 232 -15.72 11.86 2.81
C THR A 232 -15.12 10.60 2.21
N THR A 233 -14.54 9.76 3.06
CA THR A 233 -13.81 8.56 2.64
C THR A 233 -14.45 7.27 3.12
N SER A 234 -15.07 7.26 4.30
CA SER A 234 -15.72 6.06 4.83
C SER A 234 -16.89 5.63 3.92
N THR A 235 -16.81 4.42 3.39
CA THR A 235 -17.91 3.79 2.63
C THR A 235 -19.17 3.72 3.49
N ARG A 236 -19.04 3.45 4.80
CA ARG A 236 -20.16 3.45 5.75
C ARG A 236 -20.87 4.80 5.80
N THR A 237 -20.13 5.91 5.84
CA THR A 237 -20.73 7.25 5.83
C THR A 237 -21.46 7.55 4.53
N VAL A 238 -20.88 7.17 3.38
CA VAL A 238 -21.51 7.37 2.08
C VAL A 238 -22.79 6.54 1.94
N GLU A 239 -22.77 5.27 2.34
CA GLU A 239 -23.93 4.38 2.31
C GLU A 239 -25.02 4.81 3.30
N THR A 240 -24.64 5.29 4.48
CA THR A 240 -25.58 5.82 5.49
C THR A 240 -26.24 7.09 4.98
N ALA A 241 -25.49 7.98 4.33
CA ALA A 241 -26.03 9.18 3.71
C ALA A 241 -27.02 8.86 2.58
N LEU A 242 -26.65 7.89 1.74
CA LEU A 242 -27.47 7.44 0.61
C LEU A 242 -28.77 6.77 1.08
N SER A 243 -28.70 5.86 2.05
CA SER A 243 -29.87 5.17 2.62
C SER A 243 -30.83 6.11 3.35
N ARG A 244 -30.32 7.20 3.95
CA ARG A 244 -31.14 8.25 4.57
C ARG A 244 -31.65 9.30 3.58
N GLY A 245 -31.29 9.21 2.29
CA GLY A 245 -31.69 10.18 1.27
C GLY A 245 -31.06 11.57 1.45
N LEU A 246 -29.91 11.66 2.13
CA LEU A 246 -29.16 12.91 2.31
C LEU A 246 -28.32 13.29 1.08
N ILE A 247 -28.00 12.30 0.24
CA ILE A 247 -27.30 12.45 -1.04
C ILE A 247 -27.94 11.59 -2.13
N THR A 248 -27.71 11.95 -3.38
CA THR A 248 -28.09 11.14 -4.54
C THR A 248 -27.11 9.99 -4.81
N ALA A 249 -27.55 8.99 -5.58
CA ALA A 249 -26.68 7.91 -6.05
C ALA A 249 -25.53 8.42 -6.95
N GLU A 250 -25.78 9.47 -7.73
CA GLU A 250 -24.74 10.15 -8.53
C GLU A 250 -23.70 10.80 -7.63
N THR A 251 -24.13 11.46 -6.55
CA THR A 251 -23.23 12.05 -5.56
C THR A 251 -22.41 10.99 -4.84
N ALA A 252 -23.00 9.86 -4.44
CA ALA A 252 -22.27 8.75 -3.84
C ALA A 252 -21.13 8.22 -4.74
N GLN A 253 -21.37 8.10 -6.06
CA GLN A 253 -20.33 7.75 -7.03
C GLN A 253 -19.32 8.88 -7.27
N THR A 254 -19.77 10.14 -7.18
CA THR A 254 -18.91 11.29 -7.47
C THR A 254 -17.91 11.55 -6.36
N VAL A 255 -18.23 11.25 -5.10
CA VAL A 255 -17.32 11.42 -3.95
C VAL A 255 -15.98 10.72 -4.19
N GLY A 256 -15.99 9.47 -4.68
CA GLY A 256 -14.77 8.72 -4.99
C GLY A 256 -13.98 9.24 -6.21
N LYS A 257 -14.61 10.10 -7.03
CA LYS A 257 -14.06 10.61 -8.29
C LYS A 257 -13.65 12.09 -8.25
N VAL A 258 -13.76 12.76 -7.11
CA VAL A 258 -13.33 14.16 -6.96
C VAL A 258 -11.83 14.30 -7.26
N ILE A 259 -11.03 13.31 -6.87
CA ILE A 259 -9.59 13.26 -7.17
C ILE A 259 -9.37 12.35 -8.39
N ASP A 260 -8.87 12.91 -9.48
CA ASP A 260 -8.51 12.14 -10.68
C ASP A 260 -7.18 11.40 -10.50
N LEU A 261 -7.26 10.11 -10.14
CA LEU A 261 -6.10 9.21 -10.00
C LEU A 261 -5.43 8.85 -11.34
N GLY A 262 -5.96 9.33 -12.47
CA GLY A 262 -5.28 9.34 -13.77
C GLY A 262 -4.18 10.39 -13.85
N GLY A 263 -4.35 11.53 -13.17
CA GLY A 263 -3.39 12.65 -13.13
C GLY A 263 -2.59 12.78 -11.83
N TRP A 264 -3.13 12.26 -10.72
CA TRP A 264 -2.56 12.40 -9.38
C TRP A 264 -2.22 11.04 -8.75
N GLU A 265 -1.17 11.00 -7.95
CA GLU A 265 -0.86 9.92 -7.01
C GLU A 265 -1.05 10.43 -5.57
N ASP A 266 -1.63 9.60 -4.70
CA ASP A 266 -1.81 9.90 -3.27
C ASP A 266 -0.67 9.27 -2.47
N ALA A 267 0.07 10.08 -1.70
CA ALA A 267 1.21 9.62 -0.91
C ALA A 267 0.82 8.52 0.10
N PHE A 268 -0.42 8.50 0.59
CA PHE A 268 -0.94 7.44 1.47
C PHE A 268 -1.05 6.09 0.77
N LEU A 269 -1.35 6.08 -0.53
CA LEU A 269 -1.57 4.87 -1.32
C LEU A 269 -0.26 4.25 -1.86
N THR A 270 0.89 4.84 -1.54
CA THR A 270 2.21 4.35 -1.99
C THR A 270 2.64 3.13 -1.16
N PRO A 271 3.17 2.05 -1.78
CA PRO A 271 3.63 0.86 -1.05
C PRO A 271 4.67 1.21 0.02
N GLY A 272 4.38 0.88 1.28
CA GLY A 272 5.21 1.24 2.44
C GLY A 272 4.72 2.44 3.26
N CYS A 273 3.65 3.13 2.83
CA CYS A 273 3.02 4.26 3.55
C CYS A 273 1.58 3.95 4.04
N GLY A 274 1.08 2.73 3.81
CA GLY A 274 -0.17 2.23 4.39
C GLY A 274 -0.01 1.83 5.86
N PRO A 275 -1.10 1.55 6.57
CA PRO A 275 -1.19 1.49 8.03
C PRO A 275 -0.14 0.54 8.63
N GLY A 276 0.98 1.10 9.06
CA GLY A 276 2.12 0.39 9.60
C GLY A 276 3.31 1.30 9.98
N SER A 277 3.11 2.62 10.01
CA SER A 277 4.15 3.60 10.33
C SER A 277 3.75 4.62 11.41
N GLY A 278 2.79 4.31 12.30
CA GLY A 278 2.50 5.20 13.44
C GLY A 278 1.14 5.11 14.13
N PHE A 279 0.40 4.00 13.98
CA PHE A 279 -0.80 3.72 14.80
C PHE A 279 -0.57 2.40 15.55
N GLU A 280 0.33 2.44 16.52
CA GLU A 280 0.51 1.37 17.50
C GLU A 280 -0.50 1.57 18.63
N ASN A 281 -1.70 1.04 18.45
CA ASN A 281 -2.55 0.57 19.53
C ASN A 281 -3.39 -0.58 19.00
N GLU A 282 -3.03 -1.79 19.42
CA GLU A 282 -3.57 -3.08 19.02
C GLU A 282 -4.98 -3.35 19.60
N VAL A 283 -5.80 -2.31 19.75
CA VAL A 283 -7.15 -2.40 20.36
C VAL A 283 -8.28 -2.21 19.35
N ASP A 284 -8.07 -1.57 18.19
CA ASP A 284 -9.18 -1.20 17.30
C ASP A 284 -9.01 -1.68 15.84
N LEU A 285 -8.75 -2.98 15.60
CA LEU A 285 -9.27 -3.67 14.38
C LEU A 285 -10.75 -4.02 14.51
N VAL A 286 -11.34 -3.45 15.53
CA VAL A 286 -12.74 -3.36 15.85
C VAL A 286 -13.02 -1.86 15.73
N GLY A 287 -13.67 -1.40 14.67
CA GLY A 287 -14.38 -0.12 14.65
C GLY A 287 -15.09 0.06 16.00
N HIS A 288 -15.16 1.30 16.46
CA HIS A 288 -15.50 1.74 17.83
C HIS A 288 -16.77 1.11 18.46
N ASP A 289 -17.55 0.37 17.69
CA ASP A 289 -18.76 -0.37 18.01
C ASP A 289 -18.62 -1.91 18.08
N GLY A 290 -17.44 -2.51 17.88
CA GLY A 290 -17.34 -3.98 17.85
C GLY A 290 -17.18 -4.61 16.45
N GLN A 291 -17.05 -3.82 15.38
CA GLN A 291 -17.15 -4.28 13.98
C GLN A 291 -15.89 -4.04 13.15
N GLU A 292 -15.73 -4.61 11.95
CA GLU A 292 -14.54 -4.42 11.10
C GLU A 292 -14.34 -2.93 10.71
N ILE A 293 -13.08 -2.48 10.56
CA ILE A 293 -12.76 -1.14 9.97
C ILE A 293 -13.30 -1.11 8.54
N PHE A 294 -14.20 -0.17 8.23
CA PHE A 294 -14.79 -0.09 6.90
C PHE A 294 -13.79 0.52 5.89
N GLU A 295 -14.00 0.21 4.62
CA GLU A 295 -13.18 0.77 3.54
C GLU A 295 -13.22 2.31 3.59
N GLY A 296 -12.05 2.93 3.50
CA GLY A 296 -11.89 4.38 3.48
C GLY A 296 -11.76 5.05 4.85
N GLU A 297 -11.78 4.30 5.95
CA GLU A 297 -11.50 4.83 7.29
C GLU A 297 -9.99 4.81 7.63
N GLN A 298 -9.17 4.12 6.84
CA GLN A 298 -7.73 3.98 7.07
C GLN A 298 -6.99 5.31 6.85
N GLY A 299 -6.09 5.65 7.78
CA GLY A 299 -5.32 6.89 7.75
C GLY A 299 -6.18 8.14 7.99
N ALA A 300 -7.26 8.02 8.77
CA ALA A 300 -8.12 9.13 9.11
C ALA A 300 -7.35 10.25 9.80
N THR A 301 -7.57 11.47 9.32
CA THR A 301 -7.03 12.70 9.93
C THR A 301 -8.12 13.46 10.66
N PHE A 302 -9.38 13.14 10.40
CA PHE A 302 -10.52 13.61 11.14
C PHE A 302 -11.20 12.41 11.81
N ASP A 303 -10.77 12.12 13.03
CA ASP A 303 -11.22 10.96 13.81
C ASP A 303 -11.96 11.39 15.08
N ARG A 304 -13.29 11.26 15.06
CA ARG A 304 -14.14 11.63 16.20
C ARG A 304 -14.08 10.64 17.36
N THR A 305 -13.46 9.48 17.17
CA THR A 305 -13.34 8.43 18.18
C THR A 305 -12.13 8.65 19.07
N THR A 306 -11.02 9.13 18.50
CA THR A 306 -9.76 9.35 19.21
C THR A 306 -9.44 10.81 19.46
N ASN A 307 -10.00 11.76 18.68
CA ASN A 307 -9.75 13.19 18.88
C ASN A 307 -10.89 13.84 19.70
N PRO A 308 -10.64 14.28 20.95
CA PRO A 308 -11.67 14.84 21.82
C PRO A 308 -12.26 16.15 21.30
N ILE A 309 -11.51 16.94 20.53
CA ILE A 309 -12.01 18.18 19.93
C ILE A 309 -13.00 17.84 18.81
N ALA A 310 -12.65 16.85 17.98
CA ALA A 310 -13.56 16.36 16.93
C ALA A 310 -14.79 15.64 17.50
N THR A 311 -14.69 14.97 18.65
CA THR A 311 -15.82 14.28 19.32
C THR A 311 -16.96 15.23 19.69
N VAL A 312 -16.65 16.48 20.07
CA VAL A 312 -17.64 17.48 20.51
C VAL A 312 -18.48 18.00 19.35
N LEU A 313 -17.98 17.92 18.11
CA LEU A 313 -18.71 18.33 16.91
C LEU A 313 -19.81 17.31 16.59
N GLU A 314 -21.08 17.72 16.68
CA GLU A 314 -22.20 16.84 16.35
C GLU A 314 -22.09 16.30 14.92
N PRO A 315 -22.09 14.96 14.72
CA PRO A 315 -21.93 14.39 13.40
C PRO A 315 -23.21 14.58 12.57
N PRO A 316 -23.12 15.13 11.34
CA PRO A 316 -24.28 15.30 10.49
C PRO A 316 -24.87 13.96 10.00
N ILE A 317 -24.09 12.86 10.01
CA ILE A 317 -24.49 11.56 9.44
C ILE A 317 -24.15 10.43 10.42
N ASP A 318 -22.86 10.24 10.69
CA ASP A 318 -22.34 9.27 11.66
C ASP A 318 -20.94 9.70 12.15
N ARG A 319 -20.36 8.87 13.03
CA ARG A 319 -19.09 9.13 13.71
C ARG A 319 -17.88 8.52 13.02
N SER A 320 -18.02 7.98 11.81
CA SER A 320 -16.96 7.25 11.14
C SER A 320 -15.75 8.15 10.87
N PRO A 321 -14.51 7.65 11.10
CA PRO A 321 -13.29 8.40 10.80
C PRO A 321 -13.16 8.76 9.31
N GLN A 322 -12.54 9.90 9.00
CA GLN A 322 -12.38 10.40 7.63
C GLN A 322 -10.95 10.84 7.33
N ARG A 323 -10.45 10.54 6.12
CA ARG A 323 -9.13 11.02 5.63
C ARG A 323 -9.30 12.30 4.81
N TYR A 324 -9.39 13.42 5.53
CA TYR A 324 -9.53 14.75 4.95
C TYR A 324 -8.20 15.35 4.49
N ASP A 325 -7.15 15.22 5.31
CA ASP A 325 -5.83 15.79 5.00
C ASP A 325 -5.03 14.81 4.15
N ARG A 326 -4.49 15.30 3.03
CA ARG A 326 -3.80 14.46 2.05
C ARG A 326 -2.62 15.18 1.43
N VAL A 327 -1.70 14.40 0.86
CA VAL A 327 -0.62 14.87 0.00
C VAL A 327 -0.69 14.12 -1.32
N LEU A 328 -0.96 14.85 -2.40
CA LEU A 328 -1.00 14.35 -3.77
C LEU A 328 0.19 14.87 -4.55
N TYR A 329 0.72 14.09 -5.48
CA TYR A 329 1.76 14.54 -6.42
C TYR A 329 1.43 14.09 -7.84
N ARG A 330 2.03 14.77 -8.83
CA ARG A 330 1.73 14.49 -10.25
C ARG A 330 2.13 13.06 -10.63
N LYS A 331 1.18 12.30 -11.15
CA LYS A 331 1.41 10.95 -11.67
C LYS A 331 2.37 10.96 -12.86
N GLY A 332 3.40 10.12 -12.79
CA GLY A 332 4.44 10.03 -13.82
C GLY A 332 5.38 11.25 -13.90
N GLY A 333 5.43 12.10 -12.86
CA GLY A 333 6.45 13.12 -12.66
C GLY A 333 7.78 12.55 -12.13
N SER A 334 8.71 13.42 -11.75
CA SER A 334 10.00 13.04 -11.13
C SER A 334 9.92 12.84 -9.62
N ILE A 335 8.74 13.08 -9.03
CA ILE A 335 8.46 12.94 -7.59
C ILE A 335 7.95 11.52 -7.28
N SER A 336 8.45 10.93 -6.20
CA SER A 336 7.93 9.69 -5.63
C SER A 336 7.84 9.78 -4.10
N SER A 337 6.77 9.27 -3.50
CA SER A 337 6.64 9.18 -2.03
C SER A 337 7.56 8.09 -1.44
N VAL A 338 8.19 8.40 -0.31
CA VAL A 338 9.06 7.51 0.47
C VAL A 338 8.38 7.05 1.76
N GLY A 339 7.56 7.93 2.36
CA GLY A 339 6.94 7.73 3.66
C GLY A 339 5.82 8.74 3.89
N LEU A 340 4.78 8.32 4.60
CA LEU A 340 3.74 9.19 5.16
C LEU A 340 3.60 8.92 6.66
N GLU A 341 3.53 9.98 7.44
CA GLU A 341 3.34 9.98 8.89
C GLU A 341 2.09 10.80 9.25
N ILE A 342 1.34 10.36 10.25
CA ILE A 342 0.27 11.14 10.87
C ILE A 342 0.80 11.68 12.21
N PHE A 343 0.62 12.97 12.47
CA PHE A 343 1.10 13.64 13.68
C PHE A 343 0.00 14.48 14.35
N GLY A 344 0.26 14.95 15.57
CA GLY A 344 -0.73 15.70 16.35
C GLY A 344 -1.79 14.83 17.02
N LEU A 345 -1.48 13.53 17.21
CA LEU A 345 -2.27 12.60 18.02
C LEU A 345 -2.41 13.09 19.47
N PRO A 346 -3.41 12.61 20.23
CA PRO A 346 -3.60 13.00 21.62
C PRO A 346 -2.36 12.70 22.45
N ASN A 347 -1.94 13.66 23.28
CA ASN A 347 -0.83 13.45 24.21
C ASN A 347 -1.22 12.51 25.36
N GLU A 348 -0.30 12.23 26.31
CA GLU A 348 -0.56 11.33 27.46
C GLU A 348 -1.77 11.75 28.31
N GLU A 349 -2.15 13.03 28.29
CA GLU A 349 -3.31 13.58 28.99
C GLU A 349 -4.57 13.61 28.11
N GLY A 350 -4.51 13.02 26.91
CA GLY A 350 -5.58 12.96 25.93
C GLY A 350 -5.87 14.29 25.22
N ARG A 351 -4.99 15.29 25.30
CA ARG A 351 -5.21 16.62 24.71
C ARG A 351 -4.71 16.69 23.26
N CYS A 352 -5.45 17.38 22.39
CA CYS A 352 -5.10 17.61 20.99
C CYS A 352 -4.94 19.11 20.71
N GLY A 353 -4.11 19.46 19.72
CA GLY A 353 -3.93 20.85 19.28
C GLY A 353 -5.01 21.32 18.30
N SER A 354 -5.66 20.40 17.60
CA SER A 354 -6.67 20.65 16.57
C SER A 354 -7.70 19.51 16.54
N ASP A 355 -8.84 19.72 15.87
CA ASP A 355 -9.83 18.69 15.55
C ASP A 355 -9.40 17.78 14.39
N HIS A 356 -8.31 18.13 13.72
CA HIS A 356 -7.61 17.28 12.77
C HIS A 356 -6.28 16.74 13.34
N TYR A 357 -5.83 15.62 12.82
CA TYR A 357 -4.44 15.18 12.85
C TYR A 357 -3.72 15.64 11.58
N GLY A 358 -2.45 16.03 11.70
CA GLY A 358 -1.65 16.45 10.56
C GLY A 358 -1.08 15.26 9.79
N VAL A 359 -0.75 15.47 8.51
CA VAL A 359 -0.04 14.48 7.67
C VAL A 359 1.30 15.03 7.22
N ARG A 360 2.34 14.21 7.23
CA ARG A 360 3.67 14.55 6.74
C ARG A 360 4.14 13.53 5.73
N ALA A 361 4.41 13.97 4.50
CA ALA A 361 4.97 13.13 3.45
C ALA A 361 6.44 13.46 3.21
N THR A 362 7.27 12.42 3.06
CA THR A 362 8.64 12.53 2.57
C THR A 362 8.68 12.08 1.11
N LEU A 363 9.11 12.97 0.22
CA LEU A 363 9.11 12.78 -1.23
C LEU A 363 10.56 12.88 -1.77
N ASN A 364 10.90 12.08 -2.78
CA ASN A 364 12.20 12.16 -3.47
C ASN A 364 12.05 12.77 -4.86
N ILE A 365 13.05 13.54 -5.31
CA ILE A 365 13.13 14.11 -6.66
C ILE A 365 14.23 13.40 -7.45
N THR A 366 13.89 12.64 -8.49
CA THR A 366 14.92 11.98 -9.32
C THR A 366 15.63 13.00 -10.22
N GLY A 367 16.87 13.39 -9.87
CA GLY A 367 17.62 14.39 -10.65
C GLY A 367 19.01 14.83 -10.17
N SER A 368 19.65 14.23 -9.16
CA SER A 368 21.05 14.52 -8.80
C SER A 368 21.96 13.33 -9.16
N GLY A 369 23.04 13.60 -9.90
CA GLY A 369 23.81 12.57 -10.58
C GLY A 369 24.84 11.87 -9.70
N ILE A 370 24.93 10.53 -9.84
CA ILE A 370 26.21 9.85 -9.98
C ILE A 370 26.16 9.00 -11.24
N SER A 371 26.87 9.50 -12.25
CA SER A 371 27.29 8.79 -13.44
C SER A 371 28.41 7.81 -13.08
N ILE A 372 28.12 6.51 -13.10
CA ILE A 372 29.13 5.52 -13.45
C ILE A 372 28.80 5.06 -14.87
N SER A 373 29.58 5.60 -15.80
CA SER A 373 29.61 5.20 -17.21
C SER A 373 29.95 3.72 -17.32
N GLY A 374 29.04 2.99 -17.97
CA GLY A 374 29.06 1.54 -18.16
C GLY A 374 27.86 1.14 -19.02
N THR A 375 27.80 1.76 -20.18
CA THR A 375 27.02 1.50 -21.40
C THR A 375 26.14 0.24 -21.39
N LEU A 376 24.81 0.42 -21.27
CA LEU A 376 23.80 0.14 -22.30
C LEU A 376 22.38 0.26 -21.68
N ARG A 377 21.61 1.25 -22.17
CA ARG A 377 20.13 1.41 -22.18
C ARG A 377 19.33 0.66 -21.09
N LYS A 378 19.00 1.32 -19.96
CA LYS A 378 18.02 0.79 -18.97
C LYS A 378 16.62 1.41 -19.05
N ASN A 379 16.48 2.64 -19.56
CA ASN A 379 15.17 3.33 -19.56
C ASN A 379 14.28 3.02 -20.77
N ASP A 380 14.81 2.43 -21.84
CA ASP A 380 13.99 1.85 -22.91
C ASP A 380 13.53 0.40 -22.63
N ILE A 381 14.04 -0.24 -21.56
CA ILE A 381 13.74 -1.65 -21.26
C ILE A 381 12.64 -1.78 -20.20
N ARG A 382 12.49 -0.84 -19.26
CA ARG A 382 11.44 -0.95 -18.22
C ARG A 382 10.01 -0.77 -18.76
N ASN A 383 9.83 0.03 -19.81
CA ASN A 383 8.53 0.17 -20.50
C ASN A 383 8.26 -0.94 -21.53
N VAL A 384 9.25 -1.80 -21.82
CA VAL A 384 9.10 -2.94 -22.74
C VAL A 384 8.93 -4.27 -21.98
N VAL A 385 9.50 -4.43 -20.78
CA VAL A 385 9.51 -5.70 -20.03
C VAL A 385 8.24 -5.97 -19.19
N ASN A 386 7.34 -4.99 -19.04
CA ASN A 386 6.10 -5.15 -18.25
C ASN A 386 4.79 -5.15 -19.06
N LYS A 387 4.84 -5.22 -20.39
CA LYS A 387 3.64 -5.47 -21.19
C LYS A 387 3.37 -6.97 -21.25
N ILE A 388 2.26 -7.42 -20.68
CA ILE A 388 1.78 -8.80 -20.82
C ILE A 388 0.70 -8.85 -21.91
N PRO A 389 0.71 -9.85 -22.83
CA PRO A 389 -0.37 -10.03 -23.79
C PRO A 389 -1.57 -10.65 -23.08
N VAL A 390 -2.48 -9.82 -22.55
CA VAL A 390 -3.72 -10.30 -21.95
C VAL A 390 -4.57 -10.98 -23.03
N VAL A 391 -4.85 -12.27 -22.85
CA VAL A 391 -5.70 -13.05 -23.75
C VAL A 391 -7.01 -13.32 -23.03
N GLU A 392 -8.03 -12.51 -23.31
CA GLU A 392 -9.35 -12.63 -22.71
C GLU A 392 -10.06 -13.92 -23.14
N ASP A 393 -10.64 -14.63 -22.18
CA ASP A 393 -11.41 -15.85 -22.41
C ASP A 393 -12.34 -16.13 -21.24
N THR A 394 -13.60 -16.47 -21.47
CA THR A 394 -14.62 -16.69 -20.45
C THR A 394 -14.99 -18.17 -20.26
N THR A 395 -14.23 -19.10 -20.87
CA THR A 395 -14.52 -20.54 -20.82
C THR A 395 -14.55 -21.06 -19.37
N ASP A 396 -15.63 -21.79 -19.03
CA ASP A 396 -15.71 -22.50 -17.75
C ASP A 396 -15.10 -23.90 -17.88
N PHE A 397 -13.84 -24.04 -17.47
CA PHE A 397 -13.15 -25.34 -17.38
C PHE A 397 -13.33 -26.04 -16.02
N THR A 398 -14.17 -25.51 -15.12
CA THR A 398 -14.44 -26.12 -13.80
C THR A 398 -14.85 -27.59 -13.90
N PRO A 399 -15.69 -28.01 -14.87
CA PRO A 399 -16.05 -29.42 -15.03
C PRO A 399 -14.85 -30.35 -15.28
N LEU A 400 -13.79 -29.85 -15.94
CA LEU A 400 -12.60 -30.65 -16.27
C LEU A 400 -11.70 -30.89 -15.05
N ILE A 401 -11.64 -29.92 -14.12
CA ILE A 401 -10.83 -30.04 -12.91
C ILE A 401 -11.58 -30.66 -11.75
N LYS A 402 -12.92 -30.59 -11.74
CA LYS A 402 -13.80 -31.08 -10.66
C LYS A 402 -13.48 -32.51 -10.20
N PRO A 403 -13.19 -33.49 -11.09
CA PRO A 403 -12.87 -34.86 -10.68
C PRO A 403 -11.61 -35.00 -9.82
N TYR A 404 -10.71 -34.01 -9.83
CA TYR A 404 -9.46 -34.02 -9.09
C TYR A 404 -9.55 -33.25 -7.77
N LEU A 405 -10.59 -32.42 -7.60
CA LEU A 405 -10.77 -31.61 -6.40
C LEU A 405 -11.12 -32.49 -5.19
N PRO A 406 -10.66 -32.10 -3.99
CA PRO A 406 -11.05 -32.81 -2.76
C PRO A 406 -12.57 -32.75 -2.58
N THR A 407 -13.16 -33.89 -2.23
CA THR A 407 -14.56 -33.99 -1.83
C THR A 407 -14.76 -33.44 -0.41
N GLN A 408 -16.01 -33.21 0.01
CA GLN A 408 -16.29 -32.81 1.39
C GLN A 408 -15.73 -33.82 2.41
N SER A 409 -15.75 -35.12 2.07
CA SER A 409 -15.16 -36.17 2.90
C SER A 409 -13.64 -36.00 3.02
N ASP A 410 -12.94 -35.71 1.91
CA ASP A 410 -11.50 -35.49 1.91
C ASP A 410 -11.11 -34.25 2.73
N ILE A 411 -11.91 -33.19 2.64
CA ILE A 411 -11.73 -31.95 3.41
C ILE A 411 -11.85 -32.25 4.91
N SER A 412 -12.97 -32.86 5.32
CA SER A 412 -13.20 -33.17 6.73
C SER A 412 -12.19 -34.18 7.30
N GLN A 413 -11.71 -35.13 6.50
CA GLN A 413 -10.64 -36.04 6.91
C GLN A 413 -9.31 -35.31 7.14
N ARG A 414 -8.98 -34.30 6.33
CA ARG A 414 -7.77 -33.46 6.51
C ARG A 414 -7.87 -32.56 7.71
N GLU A 415 -9.02 -31.91 7.92
CA GLU A 415 -9.28 -31.10 9.12
C GLU A 415 -9.14 -31.96 10.39
N HIS A 416 -9.70 -33.16 10.36
CA HIS A 416 -9.58 -34.11 11.47
C HIS A 416 -8.12 -34.58 11.68
N ALA A 417 -7.38 -34.89 10.61
CA ALA A 417 -5.97 -35.27 10.71
C ALA A 417 -5.08 -34.13 11.24
N ILE A 418 -5.34 -32.88 10.85
CA ILE A 418 -4.65 -31.69 11.38
C ILE A 418 -4.96 -31.51 12.88
N GLN A 419 -6.22 -31.65 13.27
CA GLN A 419 -6.62 -31.56 14.67
C GLN A 419 -5.97 -32.65 15.52
N LEU A 420 -5.92 -33.89 15.01
CA LEU A 420 -5.27 -35.00 15.68
C LEU A 420 -3.76 -34.76 15.85
N LEU A 421 -3.10 -34.21 14.84
CA LEU A 421 -1.69 -33.82 14.91
C LEU A 421 -1.49 -32.71 15.96
N HIS A 422 -2.38 -31.72 16.00
CA HIS A 422 -2.36 -30.64 17.00
C HIS A 422 -2.52 -31.18 18.42
N ASP A 423 -3.57 -31.96 18.67
CA ASP A 423 -3.86 -32.58 19.96
C ASP A 423 -2.71 -33.47 20.45
N THR A 424 -2.05 -34.19 19.54
CA THR A 424 -0.89 -35.02 19.85
C THR A 424 0.24 -34.20 20.45
N PHE A 425 0.56 -33.06 19.83
CA PHE A 425 1.63 -32.19 20.33
C PHE A 425 1.21 -31.36 21.55
N SER A 426 -0.07 -31.02 21.69
CA SER A 426 -0.58 -30.33 22.89
C SER A 426 -0.65 -31.23 24.14
N LYS A 427 -0.90 -32.54 23.98
CA LYS A 427 -0.99 -33.50 25.10
C LYS A 427 0.38 -33.94 25.62
N GLY A 428 1.42 -33.87 24.80
CA GLY A 428 2.78 -34.20 25.22
C GLY A 428 3.36 -33.10 26.10
N GLY A 429 3.54 -33.38 27.40
CA GLY A 429 4.22 -32.42 28.29
C GLY A 429 5.60 -32.03 27.76
N GLY A 430 5.86 -30.72 27.67
CA GLY A 430 7.19 -30.17 27.33
C GLY A 430 7.23 -29.09 26.24
N LEU A 431 6.15 -28.84 25.49
CA LEU A 431 6.07 -27.78 24.47
C LEU A 431 4.83 -26.90 24.64
N GLU A 432 4.76 -26.14 25.74
CA GLU A 432 3.71 -25.13 25.92
C GLU A 432 3.84 -24.04 24.85
N GLY A 433 2.73 -23.72 24.16
CA GLY A 433 2.70 -22.63 23.19
C GLY A 433 3.09 -22.95 21.75
N LEU A 434 3.22 -24.23 21.37
CA LEU A 434 3.52 -24.63 20.00
C LEU A 434 2.40 -24.18 19.03
N ILE A 435 2.75 -23.42 18.00
CA ILE A 435 1.83 -23.02 16.92
C ILE A 435 2.05 -23.95 15.74
N LEU A 436 0.98 -24.57 15.23
CA LEU A 436 1.01 -25.36 14.00
C LEU A 436 0.25 -24.63 12.91
N VAL A 437 0.92 -24.33 11.80
CA VAL A 437 0.29 -23.70 10.64
C VAL A 437 0.50 -24.51 9.36
N PRO A 438 -0.55 -24.72 8.55
CA PRO A 438 -0.38 -25.32 7.24
C PRO A 438 0.47 -24.44 6.32
N LEU A 439 1.09 -25.07 5.34
CA LEU A 439 1.90 -24.42 4.31
C LEU A 439 1.45 -24.88 2.91
N GLY A 440 2.16 -24.37 1.90
CA GLY A 440 2.16 -24.94 0.56
C GLY A 440 0.78 -24.93 -0.11
N SER A 441 0.47 -26.03 -0.81
CA SER A 441 -0.77 -26.13 -1.58
C SER A 441 -2.03 -26.15 -0.70
N TYR A 442 -1.92 -26.60 0.55
CA TYR A 442 -3.04 -26.61 1.50
C TYR A 442 -3.38 -25.18 1.93
N LEU A 443 -2.39 -24.41 2.42
CA LEU A 443 -2.57 -23.00 2.82
C LEU A 443 -3.08 -22.13 1.66
N MET A 444 -2.55 -22.34 0.45
CA MET A 444 -2.99 -21.60 -0.74
C MET A 444 -4.39 -22.01 -1.24
N GLY A 445 -4.97 -23.11 -0.74
CA GLY A 445 -6.24 -23.66 -1.20
C GLY A 445 -6.16 -24.26 -2.61
N THR A 446 -4.98 -24.69 -3.05
CA THR A 446 -4.74 -25.22 -4.41
C THR A 446 -4.42 -26.72 -4.44
N TYR A 447 -4.53 -27.41 -3.30
CA TYR A 447 -4.31 -28.84 -3.16
C TYR A 447 -5.38 -29.70 -3.88
N PHE A 448 -5.02 -30.96 -4.12
CA PHE A 448 -5.88 -32.01 -4.68
C PHE A 448 -6.14 -33.11 -3.65
N ALA A 449 -7.06 -34.04 -3.94
CA ALA A 449 -7.35 -35.17 -3.05
C ALA A 449 -6.10 -35.99 -2.70
N ASP A 450 -5.12 -36.09 -3.62
CA ASP A 450 -3.87 -36.84 -3.44
C ASP A 450 -2.70 -36.01 -2.84
N SER A 451 -2.91 -34.74 -2.53
CA SER A 451 -1.87 -33.87 -1.98
C SER A 451 -1.46 -34.24 -0.56
N ASP A 452 -0.19 -34.00 -0.24
CA ASP A 452 0.32 -33.90 1.12
C ASP A 452 -0.16 -32.61 1.81
N VAL A 453 0.07 -32.54 3.13
CA VAL A 453 -0.12 -31.34 3.92
C VAL A 453 1.22 -30.94 4.54
N ASP A 454 1.83 -29.90 4.00
CA ASP A 454 2.99 -29.25 4.61
C ASP A 454 2.55 -28.50 5.87
N VAL A 455 3.28 -28.63 6.97
CA VAL A 455 2.99 -27.95 8.24
C VAL A 455 4.27 -27.33 8.80
N LEU A 456 4.18 -26.07 9.25
CA LEU A 456 5.21 -25.42 10.04
C LEU A 456 4.80 -25.43 11.51
N ALA A 457 5.64 -26.04 12.34
CA ALA A 457 5.61 -25.88 13.78
C ALA A 457 6.49 -24.69 14.19
N ILE A 458 5.95 -23.77 14.99
CA ILE A 458 6.66 -22.62 15.54
C ILE A 458 6.68 -22.79 17.06
N GLY A 459 7.86 -22.74 17.67
CA GLY A 459 8.03 -22.99 19.10
C GLY A 459 9.24 -22.28 19.70
N SER A 460 9.38 -22.34 21.03
CA SER A 460 10.46 -21.69 21.77
C SER A 460 11.70 -22.58 21.94
N VAL A 461 11.57 -23.90 21.81
CA VAL A 461 12.66 -24.85 22.06
C VAL A 461 13.63 -24.98 20.88
N SER A 462 14.81 -25.54 21.14
CA SER A 462 15.77 -25.87 20.07
C SER A 462 15.21 -26.96 19.12
N PRO A 463 15.64 -26.98 17.83
CA PRO A 463 15.18 -27.99 16.88
C PRO A 463 15.41 -29.44 17.33
N SER A 464 16.53 -29.75 17.98
CA SER A 464 16.80 -31.11 18.46
C SER A 464 15.78 -31.57 19.50
N ILE A 465 15.43 -30.68 20.44
CA ILE A 465 14.40 -30.95 21.46
C ILE A 465 13.05 -31.18 20.79
N PHE A 466 12.67 -30.31 19.84
CA PHE A 466 11.42 -30.46 19.10
C PHE A 466 11.34 -31.79 18.34
N PHE A 467 12.37 -32.14 17.54
CA PHE A 467 12.35 -33.37 16.75
C PHE A 467 12.39 -34.64 17.61
N GLU A 468 13.11 -34.63 18.73
CA GLU A 468 13.09 -35.73 19.70
C GLU A 468 11.69 -35.90 20.33
N PHE A 469 11.08 -34.79 20.76
CA PHE A 469 9.72 -34.76 21.28
C PHE A 469 8.71 -35.26 20.25
N ALA A 470 8.72 -34.70 19.04
CA ALA A 470 7.81 -35.08 17.97
C ALA A 470 7.95 -36.57 17.63
N ALA A 471 9.18 -37.07 17.55
CA ALA A 471 9.45 -38.48 17.31
C ALA A 471 8.91 -39.39 18.42
N ARG A 472 9.00 -38.96 19.68
CA ARG A 472 8.48 -39.73 20.80
C ARG A 472 6.95 -39.77 20.79
N GLU A 473 6.29 -38.63 20.65
CA GLU A 473 4.82 -38.57 20.69
C GLU A 473 4.17 -39.25 19.47
N LEU A 474 4.71 -39.04 18.26
CA LEU A 474 4.19 -39.70 17.05
C LEU A 474 4.39 -41.22 17.10
N ARG A 475 5.53 -41.73 17.61
CA ARG A 475 5.76 -43.18 17.74
C ARG A 475 4.92 -43.85 18.82
N LYS A 476 4.59 -43.16 19.91
CA LYS A 476 3.67 -43.69 20.94
C LYS A 476 2.30 -43.99 20.34
N LEU A 477 1.81 -43.12 19.46
CA LEU A 477 0.52 -43.29 18.80
C LEU A 477 0.56 -44.34 17.69
N ASP A 478 1.70 -44.49 16.99
CA ASP A 478 1.95 -45.57 16.03
C ASP A 478 1.97 -46.96 16.72
N ALA A 479 2.55 -47.07 17.92
CA ALA A 479 2.69 -48.33 18.65
C ALA A 479 1.44 -48.79 19.44
N GLY A 480 0.43 -47.93 19.61
CA GLY A 480 -0.80 -48.26 20.36
C GLY A 480 -1.85 -49.07 19.60
N GLY A 481 -1.59 -49.45 18.34
CA GLY A 481 -2.57 -49.94 17.38
C GLY A 481 -2.76 -51.47 17.29
N GLU A 482 -2.76 -52.22 18.39
CA GLU A 482 -3.09 -53.66 18.35
C GLU A 482 -4.49 -54.05 18.89
N GLY A 483 -5.37 -53.11 19.29
CA GLY A 483 -6.58 -53.54 20.02
C GLY A 483 -7.80 -52.63 20.16
N GLY A 484 -8.07 -51.69 19.26
CA GLY A 484 -9.34 -50.94 19.29
C GLY A 484 -9.40 -49.82 18.25
N ASP A 485 -10.60 -49.38 17.90
CA ASP A 485 -10.97 -48.33 16.92
C ASP A 485 -10.38 -46.93 17.22
N GLY A 486 -9.06 -46.84 17.46
CA GLY A 486 -8.32 -45.61 17.73
C GLY A 486 -7.66 -45.06 16.48
N GLU A 487 -7.77 -43.74 16.31
CA GLU A 487 -7.24 -42.95 15.19
C GLU A 487 -5.76 -43.27 14.88
N HIS A 488 -5.46 -43.66 13.64
CA HIS A 488 -4.17 -44.26 13.28
C HIS A 488 -3.14 -43.26 12.72
N PHE A 489 -1.91 -43.35 13.25
CA PHE A 489 -0.68 -42.83 12.64
C PHE A 489 0.10 -43.99 12.01
N LYS A 490 0.79 -43.77 10.89
CA LYS A 490 1.64 -44.77 10.22
C LYS A 490 2.90 -44.13 9.64
N GLY A 491 4.03 -44.85 9.71
CA GLY A 491 5.22 -44.55 8.92
C GLY A 491 5.86 -43.19 9.21
N VAL A 492 6.39 -43.02 10.42
CA VAL A 492 7.14 -41.81 10.82
C VAL A 492 8.58 -41.90 10.28
N HIS A 493 8.93 -41.03 9.35
CA HIS A 493 10.25 -40.97 8.74
C HIS A 493 10.92 -39.61 9.02
N PHE A 494 12.16 -39.65 9.48
CA PHE A 494 12.96 -38.45 9.73
C PHE A 494 13.92 -38.23 8.57
N VAL A 495 13.76 -37.10 7.89
CA VAL A 495 14.58 -36.74 6.74
C VAL A 495 15.47 -35.56 7.11
N ASN A 496 16.77 -35.81 7.18
CA ASN A 496 17.76 -34.76 7.37
C ASN A 496 18.13 -34.15 6.01
N SER A 497 17.51 -33.02 5.65
CA SER A 497 17.73 -32.30 4.39
C SER A 497 18.25 -30.88 4.64
N LEU A 498 18.13 -29.97 3.65
CA LEU A 498 18.42 -28.54 3.85
C LEU A 498 17.53 -27.88 4.93
N VAL A 499 16.35 -28.47 5.16
CA VAL A 499 15.45 -28.20 6.29
C VAL A 499 15.15 -29.56 6.92
N SER A 500 15.26 -29.67 8.24
CA SER A 500 14.88 -30.90 8.95
C SER A 500 13.37 -31.07 8.87
N ILE A 501 12.91 -32.23 8.40
CA ILE A 501 11.50 -32.53 8.19
C ILE A 501 11.15 -33.86 8.88
N VAL A 502 9.97 -33.92 9.49
CA VAL A 502 9.31 -35.19 9.86
C VAL A 502 8.23 -35.49 8.84
N GLU A 503 8.37 -36.60 8.13
CA GLU A 503 7.32 -37.12 7.26
C GLU A 503 6.49 -38.12 8.09
N VAL A 504 5.18 -37.93 8.14
CA VAL A 504 4.26 -38.83 8.87
C VAL A 504 2.96 -39.02 8.11
N CYS A 505 2.38 -40.21 8.19
CA CYS A 505 1.04 -40.46 7.67
C CYS A 505 0.01 -40.44 8.81
N VAL A 506 -0.93 -39.50 8.77
CA VAL A 506 -2.02 -39.35 9.75
C VAL A 506 -3.33 -39.65 9.05
N LEU A 507 -4.05 -40.68 9.49
CA LEU A 507 -5.32 -41.10 8.86
C LEU A 507 -5.23 -41.32 7.34
N GLY A 508 -4.09 -41.83 6.85
CA GLY A 508 -3.86 -42.07 5.42
C GLY A 508 -3.41 -40.84 4.62
N ILE A 509 -3.29 -39.67 5.26
CA ILE A 509 -2.82 -38.42 4.65
C ILE A 509 -1.35 -38.21 5.02
N LYS A 510 -0.52 -37.82 4.05
CA LYS A 510 0.90 -37.52 4.27
C LYS A 510 1.06 -36.09 4.79
N PHE A 511 1.89 -35.93 5.82
CA PHE A 511 2.24 -34.67 6.43
C PHE A 511 3.76 -34.50 6.45
N ASP A 512 4.21 -33.30 6.07
CA ASP A 512 5.61 -32.89 6.11
C ASP A 512 5.76 -31.77 7.13
N LEU A 513 6.31 -32.10 8.30
CA LEU A 513 6.42 -31.19 9.44
C LEU A 513 7.80 -30.52 9.49
N GLN A 514 7.80 -29.21 9.34
CA GLN A 514 8.95 -28.32 9.50
C GLN A 514 8.92 -27.65 10.87
N TYR A 515 10.07 -27.15 11.34
CA TYR A 515 10.16 -26.46 12.62
C TYR A 515 10.90 -25.11 12.54
N CYS A 516 10.34 -24.09 13.18
CA CYS A 516 10.93 -22.77 13.38
C CYS A 516 11.03 -22.48 14.89
N GLN A 517 12.26 -22.32 15.39
CA GLN A 517 12.49 -21.80 16.74
C GLN A 517 12.33 -20.28 16.74
N ALA A 518 11.29 -19.77 17.41
CA ALA A 518 10.95 -18.35 17.47
C ALA A 518 10.35 -17.98 18.85
N GLU A 519 11.19 -17.94 19.88
CA GLU A 519 10.76 -17.70 21.27
C GLU A 519 10.01 -16.37 21.46
N GLU A 520 10.56 -15.27 20.97
CA GLU A 520 9.93 -13.93 21.12
C GLU A 520 8.61 -13.83 20.35
N LEU A 521 8.50 -14.51 19.20
CA LEU A 521 7.24 -14.60 18.45
C LEU A 521 6.19 -15.38 19.24
N ILE A 522 6.57 -16.52 19.83
CA ILE A 522 5.67 -17.32 20.67
C ILE A 522 5.23 -16.51 21.89
N ARG A 523 6.15 -15.78 22.52
CA ARG A 523 5.82 -14.88 23.63
C ARG A 523 4.82 -13.80 23.20
N ALA A 524 5.07 -13.12 22.08
CA ALA A 524 4.15 -12.10 21.54
C ALA A 524 2.77 -12.70 21.23
N TYR A 525 2.73 -13.90 20.66
CA TYR A 525 1.50 -14.62 20.36
C TYR A 525 0.68 -14.99 21.61
N GLN A 526 1.36 -15.27 22.73
CA GLN A 526 0.72 -15.71 23.97
C GLN A 526 0.40 -14.59 24.97
N VAL A 527 1.12 -13.46 24.93
CA VAL A 527 1.04 -12.40 25.95
C VAL A 527 -0.08 -11.39 25.67
N ALA A 528 -0.43 -11.16 24.41
CA ALA A 528 -1.42 -10.15 24.05
C ALA A 528 -2.86 -10.71 24.07
N THR A 529 -3.78 -9.90 24.60
CA THR A 529 -5.24 -10.13 24.56
C THR A 529 -5.93 -8.90 23.98
N PRO A 530 -6.60 -9.02 22.81
CA PRO A 530 -6.75 -10.23 22.01
C PRO A 530 -5.42 -10.74 21.44
N SER A 531 -5.31 -12.05 21.20
CA SER A 531 -4.09 -12.64 20.65
C SER A 531 -3.85 -12.10 19.23
N PRO A 532 -2.63 -11.60 18.94
CA PRO A 532 -2.32 -11.00 17.65
C PRO A 532 -2.38 -12.06 16.56
N SER A 533 -2.74 -11.64 15.35
CA SER A 533 -2.78 -12.58 14.23
C SER A 533 -1.36 -13.03 13.88
N LEU A 534 -1.17 -14.32 13.60
CA LEU A 534 0.14 -14.82 13.19
C LEU A 534 0.70 -14.08 11.95
N PRO A 535 -0.09 -13.75 10.91
CA PRO A 535 0.35 -12.87 9.83
C PRO A 535 1.00 -11.57 10.31
N ASP A 536 0.39 -10.86 11.27
CA ASP A 536 0.93 -9.60 11.79
C ASP A 536 2.30 -9.80 12.43
N LEU A 537 2.42 -10.81 13.29
CA LEU A 537 3.67 -11.15 13.97
C LEU A 537 4.80 -11.57 13.01
N VAL A 538 4.49 -12.31 11.94
CA VAL A 538 5.52 -12.77 11.00
C VAL A 538 5.96 -11.68 10.02
N PHE A 539 5.26 -10.55 9.94
CA PHE A 539 5.66 -9.39 9.16
C PHE A 539 6.25 -8.25 10.01
N ASP A 540 6.12 -8.31 11.33
CA ASP A 540 6.81 -7.42 12.26
C ASP A 540 8.34 -7.54 12.12
N LYS A 541 8.98 -6.44 11.71
CA LYS A 541 10.44 -6.38 11.52
C LYS A 541 11.20 -6.56 12.83
N SER A 542 10.66 -6.09 13.95
CA SER A 542 11.28 -6.19 15.26
C SER A 542 11.40 -7.66 15.68
N LEU A 543 10.29 -8.41 15.63
CA LEU A 543 10.26 -9.84 15.96
C LEU A 543 11.11 -10.67 15.00
N ILE A 544 10.99 -10.44 13.69
CA ILE A 544 11.76 -11.18 12.69
C ILE A 544 13.26 -10.94 12.83
N SER A 545 13.68 -9.75 13.25
CA SER A 545 15.10 -9.42 13.46
C SER A 545 15.74 -10.21 14.62
N THR A 546 14.94 -10.76 15.54
CA THR A 546 15.41 -11.60 16.64
C THR A 546 15.79 -13.02 16.20
N LEU A 547 15.34 -13.46 15.02
CA LEU A 547 15.47 -14.84 14.58
C LEU A 547 16.83 -15.12 13.93
N ALA A 548 17.47 -16.22 14.33
CA ALA A 548 18.65 -16.71 13.66
C ALA A 548 18.35 -17.11 12.19
N PRO A 549 19.33 -17.03 11.26
CA PRO A 549 19.16 -17.44 9.87
C PRO A 549 18.66 -18.88 9.67
N SER A 550 18.90 -19.78 10.62
CA SER A 550 18.39 -21.16 10.59
C SER A 550 16.90 -21.26 10.89
N SER A 551 16.37 -20.40 11.76
CA SER A 551 14.95 -20.36 12.15
C SER A 551 14.10 -19.57 11.15
N ILE A 552 14.63 -18.47 10.62
CA ILE A 552 13.90 -17.62 9.66
C ILE A 552 13.67 -18.31 8.31
N ARG A 553 14.51 -19.28 7.92
CA ARG A 553 14.36 -20.01 6.64
C ARG A 553 13.05 -20.79 6.53
N PRO A 554 12.71 -21.69 7.47
CA PRO A 554 11.40 -22.34 7.46
C PRO A 554 10.27 -21.33 7.66
N LEU A 555 10.45 -20.28 8.49
CA LEU A 555 9.44 -19.23 8.64
C LEU A 555 9.14 -18.45 7.36
N ASN A 556 10.17 -18.18 6.54
CA ASN A 556 10.01 -17.49 5.26
C ASN A 556 9.11 -18.26 4.29
N THR A 557 8.98 -19.59 4.41
CA THR A 557 8.03 -20.36 3.59
C THR A 557 6.57 -20.00 3.91
N TYR A 558 6.27 -19.76 5.20
CA TYR A 558 4.98 -19.25 5.64
C TYR A 558 4.79 -17.79 5.22
N ARG A 559 5.80 -16.93 5.44
CA ARG A 559 5.75 -15.50 5.09
C ARG A 559 5.53 -15.28 3.59
N ASP A 560 6.20 -16.05 2.75
CA ASP A 560 6.00 -16.01 1.29
C ASP A 560 4.55 -16.37 0.93
N SER A 561 4.00 -17.44 1.50
CA SER A 561 2.62 -17.88 1.24
C SER A 561 1.58 -16.88 1.77
N ALA A 562 1.78 -16.36 2.99
CA ALA A 562 0.93 -15.34 3.60
C ALA A 562 0.94 -14.04 2.77
N TYR A 563 2.10 -13.59 2.32
CA TYR A 563 2.22 -12.44 1.42
C TYR A 563 1.45 -12.64 0.11
N LEU A 564 1.52 -13.83 -0.49
CA LEU A 564 0.76 -14.14 -1.70
C LEU A 564 -0.76 -14.09 -1.44
N LEU A 565 -1.23 -14.66 -0.34
CA LEU A 565 -2.66 -14.62 0.04
C LEU A 565 -3.15 -13.19 0.24
N LEU A 566 -2.34 -12.31 0.82
CA LEU A 566 -2.68 -10.91 1.08
C LEU A 566 -2.64 -10.01 -0.17
N THR A 567 -1.90 -10.40 -1.22
CA THR A 567 -1.60 -9.49 -2.34
C THR A 567 -2.07 -9.97 -3.72
N ILE A 568 -2.50 -11.22 -3.88
CA ILE A 568 -3.03 -11.73 -5.15
C ILE A 568 -4.43 -11.14 -5.41
N PRO A 569 -4.64 -10.45 -6.53
CA PRO A 569 -5.98 -10.00 -6.91
C PRO A 569 -6.82 -11.19 -7.39
N HIS A 570 -8.10 -11.23 -7.01
CA HIS A 570 -9.06 -12.32 -7.31
C HIS A 570 -8.55 -13.73 -6.98
N LEU A 571 -8.32 -13.98 -5.70
CA LEU A 571 -7.86 -15.27 -5.18
C LEU A 571 -8.68 -16.50 -5.67
N PRO A 572 -10.03 -16.45 -5.82
CA PRO A 572 -10.79 -17.57 -6.37
C PRO A 572 -10.38 -17.94 -7.81
N SER A 573 -10.22 -16.95 -8.69
CA SER A 573 -9.80 -17.16 -10.07
C SER A 573 -8.37 -17.67 -10.17
N TYR A 574 -7.48 -17.12 -9.33
CA TYR A 574 -6.11 -17.61 -9.19
C TYR A 574 -6.08 -19.09 -8.81
N ARG A 575 -6.89 -19.52 -7.82
CA ARG A 575 -6.93 -20.92 -7.36
C ARG A 575 -7.39 -21.87 -8.46
N LEU A 576 -8.42 -21.51 -9.23
CA LEU A 576 -8.91 -22.32 -10.35
C LEU A 576 -7.85 -22.43 -11.47
N ALA A 577 -7.24 -21.32 -11.86
CA ALA A 577 -6.17 -21.30 -12.86
C ALA A 577 -4.95 -22.10 -12.40
N HIS A 578 -4.53 -21.95 -11.14
CA HIS A 578 -3.42 -22.71 -10.55
C HIS A 578 -3.69 -24.22 -10.60
N ARG A 579 -4.90 -24.66 -10.24
CA ARG A 579 -5.28 -26.08 -10.28
C ARG A 579 -5.22 -26.63 -11.71
N TYR A 580 -5.79 -25.91 -12.68
CA TYR A 580 -5.72 -26.29 -14.09
C TYR A 580 -4.28 -26.42 -14.59
N LEU A 581 -3.44 -25.41 -14.33
CA LEU A 581 -2.03 -25.42 -14.72
C LEU A 581 -1.24 -26.52 -14.00
N THR A 582 -1.55 -26.81 -12.74
CA THR A 582 -0.90 -27.91 -12.00
C THR A 582 -1.22 -29.26 -12.65
N LEU A 583 -2.48 -29.50 -13.01
CA LEU A 583 -2.86 -30.74 -13.70
C LEU A 583 -2.17 -30.85 -15.05
N TYR A 584 -2.16 -29.79 -15.85
CA TYR A 584 -1.41 -29.75 -17.12
C TYR A 584 0.07 -30.10 -16.94
N LEU A 585 0.75 -29.47 -15.99
CA LEU A 585 2.17 -29.74 -15.75
C LEU A 585 2.39 -31.20 -15.32
N LYS A 586 1.49 -31.76 -14.49
CA LYS A 586 1.53 -33.17 -14.07
C LYS A 586 1.28 -34.13 -15.24
N THR A 587 0.30 -33.87 -16.10
CA THR A 587 -0.05 -34.74 -17.25
C THR A 587 1.01 -34.72 -18.35
N HIS A 588 1.71 -33.60 -18.52
CA HIS A 588 2.77 -33.43 -19.52
C HIS A 588 4.19 -33.74 -18.98
N GLY A 589 4.33 -34.19 -17.73
CA GLY A 589 5.64 -34.53 -17.16
C GLY A 589 6.55 -33.32 -16.88
N LEU A 590 5.96 -32.13 -16.74
CA LEU A 590 6.63 -30.85 -16.50
C LEU A 590 6.58 -30.42 -15.02
N TYR A 591 6.17 -31.33 -14.13
CA TYR A 591 6.01 -31.06 -12.69
C TYR A 591 6.95 -31.92 -11.84
N SER A 592 8.20 -31.46 -11.66
CA SER A 592 9.14 -32.00 -10.67
C SER A 592 10.37 -31.09 -10.52
N ALA A 593 10.45 -30.36 -9.41
CA ALA A 593 11.61 -29.53 -9.08
C ALA A 593 12.92 -30.33 -9.00
N LYS A 594 12.85 -31.61 -8.57
CA LYS A 594 14.00 -32.53 -8.45
C LYS A 594 14.63 -32.84 -9.81
N PHE A 595 13.84 -32.87 -10.88
CA PHE A 595 14.31 -33.11 -12.25
C PHE A 595 14.54 -31.82 -13.05
N GLY A 596 14.58 -30.66 -12.38
CA GLY A 596 14.79 -29.37 -13.03
C GLY A 596 13.58 -28.82 -13.80
N TYR A 597 12.38 -29.33 -13.48
CA TYR A 597 11.11 -28.83 -13.99
C TYR A 597 10.38 -27.96 -12.93
N LEU A 598 9.15 -27.50 -13.24
CA LEU A 598 8.38 -26.68 -12.31
C LEU A 598 7.91 -27.52 -11.11
N GLY A 599 7.63 -26.83 -10.02
CA GLY A 599 7.06 -27.38 -8.78
C GLY A 599 6.05 -26.40 -8.23
N GLY A 600 5.42 -26.71 -7.09
CA GLY A 600 4.35 -25.88 -6.51
C GLY A 600 4.74 -24.42 -6.38
N ILE A 601 5.84 -24.12 -5.67
CA ILE A 601 6.30 -22.74 -5.47
C ILE A 601 6.68 -22.03 -6.77
N HIS A 602 7.24 -22.75 -7.75
CA HIS A 602 7.59 -22.17 -9.05
C HIS A 602 6.33 -21.69 -9.77
N LEU A 603 5.31 -22.55 -9.86
CA LEU A 603 4.04 -22.20 -10.50
C LEU A 603 3.34 -21.07 -9.75
N GLN A 604 3.33 -21.11 -8.41
CA GLN A 604 2.71 -20.08 -7.59
C GLN A 604 3.27 -18.69 -7.90
N LEU A 605 4.60 -18.55 -7.93
CA LEU A 605 5.30 -17.29 -8.20
C LEU A 605 5.15 -16.85 -9.67
N MET A 606 5.26 -17.78 -10.62
CA MET A 606 5.05 -17.50 -12.04
C MET A 606 3.63 -17.01 -12.33
N LEU A 607 2.62 -17.65 -11.72
CA LEU A 607 1.22 -17.29 -11.87
C LEU A 607 0.89 -16.00 -11.14
N ASN A 608 1.43 -15.80 -9.95
CA ASN A 608 1.30 -14.55 -9.20
C ASN A 608 1.77 -13.35 -10.04
N ARG A 609 2.93 -13.46 -10.70
CA ARG A 609 3.39 -12.44 -11.65
C ARG A 609 2.38 -12.20 -12.77
N VAL A 610 1.88 -13.26 -13.41
CA VAL A 610 0.90 -13.15 -14.52
C VAL A 610 -0.36 -12.44 -14.06
N VAL A 611 -0.99 -12.88 -12.96
CA VAL A 611 -2.26 -12.31 -12.50
C VAL A 611 -2.09 -10.84 -12.10
N LYS A 612 -1.01 -10.49 -11.41
CA LYS A 612 -0.72 -9.08 -11.06
C LYS A 612 -0.40 -8.21 -12.28
N LEU A 613 0.24 -8.76 -13.32
CA LEU A 613 0.46 -8.05 -14.59
C LEU A 613 -0.83 -7.89 -15.40
N ILE A 614 -1.73 -8.88 -15.38
CA ILE A 614 -3.07 -8.76 -15.99
C ILE A 614 -3.81 -7.62 -15.30
N SER A 615 -3.90 -7.62 -13.96
CA SER A 615 -4.57 -6.54 -13.21
C SER A 615 -4.02 -5.15 -13.51
N ARG A 616 -2.70 -5.02 -13.71
CA ARG A 616 -2.08 -3.75 -14.15
C ARG A 616 -2.46 -3.36 -15.58
N SER A 617 -2.62 -4.33 -16.46
CA SER A 617 -2.88 -4.11 -17.88
C SER A 617 -4.37 -3.83 -18.15
N THR A 618 -5.28 -4.51 -17.47
CA THR A 618 -6.74 -4.33 -17.61
C THR A 618 -7.25 -3.07 -16.91
N SER A 619 -6.46 -2.46 -16.03
CA SER A 619 -6.77 -1.17 -15.39
C SER A 619 -6.64 0.05 -16.33
N THR A 620 -6.52 -0.14 -17.65
CA THR A 620 -6.35 0.94 -18.65
C THR A 620 -7.64 1.57 -19.17
N THR A 621 -8.83 1.15 -18.72
CA THR A 621 -10.09 1.85 -19.05
C THR A 621 -10.38 2.94 -18.02
N PRO A 622 -10.32 4.23 -18.40
CA PRO A 622 -10.85 5.31 -17.59
C PRO A 622 -12.39 5.22 -17.61
N ASN A 623 -13.03 5.42 -16.47
CA ASN A 623 -14.48 5.42 -16.24
C ASN A 623 -15.08 4.07 -15.81
N THR A 624 -15.01 3.76 -14.51
CA THR A 624 -16.11 3.21 -13.67
C THR A 624 -15.57 2.89 -12.29
N ASP A 625 -16.31 3.23 -11.22
CA ASP A 625 -16.12 2.69 -9.87
C ASP A 625 -16.58 1.22 -9.85
N GLN A 626 -15.96 0.39 -10.68
CA GLN A 626 -16.18 -1.05 -10.65
C GLN A 626 -15.01 -1.65 -9.87
N GLU A 627 -15.37 -2.58 -8.97
CA GLU A 627 -14.53 -3.70 -8.56
C GLU A 627 -13.50 -4.03 -9.64
N ILE A 628 -12.25 -4.34 -9.26
CA ILE A 628 -11.26 -4.88 -10.21
C ILE A 628 -12.01 -5.87 -11.11
N PRO A 629 -12.10 -5.63 -12.43
CA PRO A 629 -13.03 -6.38 -13.26
C PRO A 629 -12.70 -7.86 -13.09
N PRO A 630 -13.69 -8.72 -12.78
CA PRO A 630 -13.42 -10.09 -12.38
C PRO A 630 -12.62 -10.78 -13.48
N ILE A 631 -11.35 -11.06 -13.17
CA ILE A 631 -10.47 -11.74 -14.12
C ILE A 631 -10.93 -13.20 -14.15
N SER A 632 -11.42 -13.65 -15.31
CA SER A 632 -11.84 -15.04 -15.45
C SER A 632 -10.64 -15.99 -15.29
N PRO A 633 -10.83 -17.19 -14.71
CA PRO A 633 -9.78 -18.20 -14.63
C PRO A 633 -9.19 -18.55 -16.00
N ALA A 634 -10.02 -18.57 -17.06
CA ALA A 634 -9.60 -18.87 -18.43
C ALA A 634 -8.67 -17.79 -19.01
N THR A 635 -8.94 -16.51 -18.76
CA THR A 635 -8.04 -15.40 -19.12
C THR A 635 -6.67 -15.58 -18.49
N ILE A 636 -6.62 -15.95 -17.19
CA ILE A 636 -5.37 -16.19 -16.49
C ILE A 636 -4.58 -17.33 -17.14
N VAL A 637 -5.23 -18.47 -17.43
CA VAL A 637 -4.58 -19.64 -18.04
C VAL A 637 -4.06 -19.33 -19.45
N ARG A 638 -4.87 -18.71 -20.31
CA ARG A 638 -4.44 -18.37 -21.67
C ARG A 638 -3.33 -17.35 -21.69
N THR A 639 -3.44 -16.32 -20.85
CA THR A 639 -2.38 -15.32 -20.70
C THR A 639 -1.09 -15.96 -20.18
N PHE A 640 -1.17 -16.89 -19.22
CA PHE A 640 0.02 -17.61 -18.71
C PHE A 640 0.76 -18.35 -19.84
N PHE A 641 0.05 -19.16 -20.63
CA PHE A 641 0.69 -19.91 -21.72
C PHE A 641 1.26 -19.01 -22.81
N THR A 642 0.50 -17.98 -23.21
CA THR A 642 0.95 -17.02 -24.23
C THR A 642 2.17 -16.23 -23.74
N TYR A 643 2.15 -15.73 -22.50
CA TYR A 643 3.23 -14.93 -21.94
C TYR A 643 4.54 -15.71 -21.84
N TYR A 644 4.49 -16.95 -21.33
CA TYR A 644 5.69 -17.78 -21.18
C TYR A 644 6.14 -18.51 -22.45
N THR A 645 5.40 -18.39 -23.56
CA THR A 645 5.84 -18.88 -24.87
C THR A 645 7.06 -18.11 -25.38
N THR A 646 7.00 -16.77 -25.31
CA THR A 646 8.05 -15.87 -25.84
C THR A 646 8.93 -15.26 -24.75
N PHE A 647 8.77 -15.66 -23.49
CA PHE A 647 9.52 -15.11 -22.35
C PHE A 647 11.02 -15.36 -22.50
N ASN A 648 11.84 -14.31 -22.37
CA ASN A 648 13.29 -14.45 -22.46
C ASN A 648 13.87 -14.97 -21.14
N TRP A 649 13.80 -16.28 -20.94
CA TRP A 649 14.28 -16.96 -19.73
C TRP A 649 15.71 -16.57 -19.32
N THR A 650 16.58 -16.24 -20.27
CA THR A 650 18.01 -15.92 -20.01
C THR A 650 18.25 -14.49 -19.54
N ALA A 651 17.35 -13.55 -19.86
CA ALA A 651 17.54 -12.12 -19.57
C ALA A 651 16.49 -11.58 -18.59
N GLU A 652 15.29 -12.15 -18.57
CA GLU A 652 14.18 -11.69 -17.75
C GLU A 652 14.05 -12.48 -16.44
N ASN A 653 13.54 -11.79 -15.43
CA ASN A 653 13.36 -12.31 -14.07
C ASN A 653 11.86 -12.47 -13.80
N ILE A 654 11.46 -13.59 -13.21
CA ILE A 654 10.09 -13.81 -12.77
C ILE A 654 9.95 -13.22 -11.36
N THR A 655 9.87 -11.89 -11.27
CA THR A 655 9.67 -11.18 -10.01
C THR A 655 8.20 -10.88 -9.80
N ASP A 656 7.79 -10.77 -8.53
CA ASP A 656 6.51 -10.16 -8.19
C ASP A 656 6.52 -8.69 -8.65
N PRO A 657 5.54 -8.26 -9.46
CA PRO A 657 5.49 -6.88 -9.95
C PRO A 657 5.12 -5.87 -8.86
N PHE A 658 4.50 -6.30 -7.75
CA PHE A 658 4.05 -5.44 -6.64
C PHE A 658 5.12 -5.28 -5.54
N LEU A 659 6.24 -6.02 -5.60
CA LEU A 659 7.37 -5.80 -4.69
C LEU A 659 8.18 -4.57 -5.13
N ASP A 660 8.30 -3.57 -4.26
CA ASP A 660 9.13 -2.38 -4.45
C ASP A 660 10.02 -2.11 -3.20
N PRO A 661 11.36 -2.06 -3.32
CA PRO A 661 12.15 -2.32 -4.53
C PRO A 661 12.01 -3.77 -5.00
N PRO A 662 12.13 -4.03 -6.32
CA PRO A 662 12.16 -5.41 -6.83
C PRO A 662 13.26 -6.22 -6.17
N SER A 663 13.07 -7.54 -6.09
CA SER A 663 13.91 -8.47 -5.31
C SER A 663 15.40 -8.12 -5.35
N LYS A 664 16.00 -7.99 -4.16
CA LYS A 664 17.43 -7.68 -3.97
C LYS A 664 18.34 -8.89 -4.25
N VAL A 665 17.77 -10.05 -4.63
CA VAL A 665 18.55 -11.26 -4.93
C VAL A 665 19.29 -11.09 -6.26
N PRO A 666 20.64 -11.21 -6.28
CA PRO A 666 21.40 -11.11 -7.51
C PRO A 666 21.21 -12.35 -8.38
N ARG A 667 21.01 -12.14 -9.69
CA ARG A 667 20.99 -13.20 -10.69
C ARG A 667 22.40 -13.69 -11.02
N SER A 668 22.60 -15.00 -11.03
CA SER A 668 23.83 -15.62 -11.52
C SER A 668 23.77 -15.83 -13.03
N ALA A 669 24.91 -15.69 -13.72
CA ALA A 669 25.03 -16.00 -15.15
C ALA A 669 24.72 -17.49 -15.48
N ARG A 670 24.73 -18.37 -14.47
CA ARG A 670 24.38 -19.78 -14.59
C ARG A 670 22.87 -20.04 -14.49
N ASP A 671 22.08 -19.07 -14.02
CA ASP A 671 20.64 -19.23 -13.85
C ASP A 671 19.93 -19.28 -15.21
N ALA A 672 19.47 -20.47 -15.58
CA ALA A 672 18.71 -20.67 -16.82
C ALA A 672 17.28 -20.10 -16.73
N ILE A 673 16.66 -20.24 -15.55
CA ILE A 673 15.41 -19.60 -15.17
C ILE A 673 15.67 -18.92 -13.83
N PHE A 674 15.25 -17.67 -13.69
CA PHE A 674 15.47 -16.90 -12.48
C PHE A 674 14.14 -16.47 -11.86
N ILE A 675 13.79 -17.12 -10.75
CA ILE A 675 12.64 -16.78 -9.91
C ILE A 675 13.21 -16.47 -8.52
N PRO A 676 13.36 -15.20 -8.14
CA PRO A 676 13.91 -14.87 -6.83
C PRO A 676 12.89 -15.20 -5.73
N ALA A 677 13.41 -15.62 -4.57
CA ALA A 677 12.60 -15.72 -3.36
C ALA A 677 12.06 -14.35 -2.94
N ILE A 678 10.87 -14.33 -2.32
CA ILE A 678 10.23 -13.10 -1.84
C ILE A 678 10.97 -12.61 -0.59
N HIS A 679 11.08 -13.45 0.44
CA HIS A 679 11.80 -13.12 1.66
C HIS A 679 13.20 -13.78 1.73
N THR A 680 14.15 -13.05 2.30
CA THR A 680 15.52 -13.52 2.59
C THR A 680 15.81 -13.41 4.08
N PRO A 681 16.67 -14.27 4.65
CA PRO A 681 17.49 -15.29 3.99
C PRO A 681 16.70 -16.57 3.66
N THR A 682 17.09 -17.23 2.57
CA THR A 682 16.54 -18.52 2.12
C THR A 682 17.68 -19.43 1.69
N ALA A 683 17.47 -20.76 1.73
CA ALA A 683 18.43 -21.73 1.23
C ALA A 683 18.61 -21.64 -0.30
N ARG A 684 17.58 -21.17 -1.02
CA ARG A 684 17.59 -21.05 -2.48
C ARG A 684 17.16 -19.65 -2.90
N PRO A 685 18.09 -18.68 -2.99
CA PRO A 685 17.77 -17.32 -3.41
C PRO A 685 17.10 -17.25 -4.78
N ASN A 686 17.55 -18.08 -5.73
CA ASN A 686 16.78 -18.44 -6.92
C ASN A 686 16.05 -19.77 -6.66
N VAL A 687 14.72 -19.71 -6.51
CA VAL A 687 13.94 -20.93 -6.22
C VAL A 687 14.00 -21.91 -7.40
N ALA A 688 14.12 -21.42 -8.63
CA ALA A 688 14.24 -22.20 -9.86
C ALA A 688 15.69 -22.62 -10.21
N SER A 689 16.59 -22.63 -9.23
CA SER A 689 18.02 -22.96 -9.43
C SER A 689 18.29 -24.36 -9.99
N SER A 690 17.34 -25.30 -9.91
CA SER A 690 17.45 -26.63 -10.53
C SER A 690 17.08 -26.65 -12.02
N CYS A 691 16.44 -25.59 -12.54
CA CYS A 691 16.06 -25.50 -13.94
C CYS A 691 17.29 -25.29 -14.83
N THR A 692 17.25 -25.86 -16.03
CA THR A 692 18.31 -25.80 -17.02
C THR A 692 17.83 -25.05 -18.26
N ARG A 693 18.76 -24.72 -19.17
CA ARG A 693 18.40 -24.11 -20.45
C ARG A 693 17.52 -25.02 -21.29
N LEU A 694 17.72 -26.34 -21.18
CA LEU A 694 16.89 -27.33 -21.85
C LEU A 694 15.46 -27.28 -21.30
N THR A 695 15.28 -27.22 -19.99
CA THR A 695 13.93 -27.18 -19.40
C THR A 695 13.23 -25.85 -19.70
N ALA A 696 13.95 -24.72 -19.75
CA ALA A 696 13.43 -23.44 -20.23
C ALA A 696 12.91 -23.53 -21.68
N HIS A 697 13.68 -24.14 -22.59
CA HIS A 697 13.24 -24.38 -23.97
C HIS A 697 12.01 -25.30 -24.03
N THR A 698 12.01 -26.38 -23.23
CA THR A 698 10.85 -27.29 -23.12
C THR A 698 9.60 -26.53 -22.69
N PHE A 699 9.68 -25.64 -21.68
CA PHE A 699 8.55 -24.82 -21.26
C PHE A 699 8.02 -23.94 -22.39
N SER A 700 8.88 -23.17 -23.07
CA SER A 700 8.44 -22.35 -24.21
C SER A 700 7.75 -23.19 -25.28
N SER A 701 8.31 -24.35 -25.65
CA SER A 701 7.73 -25.21 -26.69
C SER A 701 6.38 -25.85 -26.29
N GLN A 702 6.27 -26.34 -25.05
CA GLN A 702 5.07 -27.00 -24.55
C GLN A 702 3.95 -26.00 -24.26
N PHE A 703 4.29 -24.82 -23.73
CA PHE A 703 3.34 -23.73 -23.52
C PHE A 703 2.84 -23.16 -24.84
N ALA A 704 3.68 -23.07 -25.88
CA ALA A 704 3.25 -22.71 -27.23
C ALA A 704 2.25 -23.71 -27.82
N LEU A 705 2.48 -25.02 -27.60
CA LEU A 705 1.55 -26.06 -28.04
C LEU A 705 0.21 -25.97 -27.30
N ALA A 706 0.24 -25.80 -25.98
CA ALA A 706 -0.97 -25.60 -25.17
C ALA A 706 -1.73 -24.33 -25.59
N ALA A 707 -1.04 -23.22 -25.83
CA ALA A 707 -1.64 -21.97 -26.29
C ALA A 707 -2.42 -22.17 -27.61
N ARG A 708 -1.87 -22.92 -28.57
CA ARG A 708 -2.56 -23.22 -29.85
C ARG A 708 -3.82 -24.06 -29.68
N HIS A 709 -3.79 -25.07 -28.81
CA HIS A 709 -4.99 -25.87 -28.52
C HIS A 709 -6.07 -25.02 -27.83
N LEU A 710 -5.69 -24.23 -26.83
CA LEU A 710 -6.62 -23.32 -26.15
C LEU A 710 -7.18 -22.24 -27.10
N GLU A 711 -6.38 -21.76 -28.06
CA GLU A 711 -6.84 -20.85 -29.10
C GLU A 711 -7.92 -21.47 -30.01
N SER A 712 -7.84 -22.77 -30.26
CA SER A 712 -8.88 -23.53 -30.96
C SER A 712 -10.09 -23.93 -30.09
N GLY A 713 -10.10 -23.55 -28.81
CA GLY A 713 -11.14 -23.91 -27.85
C GLY A 713 -11.01 -25.32 -27.24
N ASP A 714 -9.88 -25.99 -27.47
CA ASP A 714 -9.61 -27.35 -26.99
C ASP A 714 -9.03 -27.32 -25.56
N TRP A 715 -9.92 -27.14 -24.58
CA TRP A 715 -9.59 -27.14 -23.15
C TRP A 715 -9.38 -28.54 -22.55
N GLU A 716 -9.74 -29.60 -23.27
CA GLU A 716 -9.55 -30.97 -22.82
C GLU A 716 -8.13 -31.47 -23.10
N TRP A 717 -7.53 -31.05 -24.22
CA TRP A 717 -6.19 -31.49 -24.62
C TRP A 717 -5.11 -31.25 -23.55
N PRO A 718 -5.02 -30.09 -22.87
CA PRO A 718 -4.04 -29.89 -21.80
C PRO A 718 -4.19 -30.87 -20.63
N LEU A 719 -5.40 -31.39 -20.42
CA LEU A 719 -5.75 -32.31 -19.34
C LEU A 719 -5.93 -33.76 -19.80
N ARG A 720 -5.49 -34.08 -21.02
CA ARG A 720 -5.60 -35.42 -21.59
C ARG A 720 -4.92 -36.49 -20.73
N SER A 721 -5.34 -37.73 -20.95
CA SER A 721 -4.80 -38.87 -20.21
C SER A 721 -3.28 -39.03 -20.41
N LYS A 722 -2.59 -39.53 -19.38
CA LYS A 722 -1.16 -39.87 -19.46
C LYS A 722 -0.85 -40.80 -20.64
N LYS A 723 -1.79 -41.69 -20.99
CA LYS A 723 -1.66 -42.60 -22.14
C LYS A 723 -1.63 -41.84 -23.47
N ALA A 724 -2.48 -40.82 -23.62
CA ALA A 724 -2.47 -39.94 -24.80
C ALA A 724 -1.20 -39.09 -24.88
N CYS A 725 -0.76 -38.50 -23.76
CA CYS A 725 0.53 -37.80 -23.70
C CYS A 725 1.72 -38.70 -24.08
N LEU A 726 1.73 -39.94 -23.58
CA LEU A 726 2.77 -40.91 -23.89
C LEU A 726 2.72 -41.31 -25.37
N ALA A 727 1.53 -41.51 -25.95
CA ALA A 727 1.38 -41.83 -27.36
C ALA A 727 1.91 -40.71 -28.27
N ASP A 728 1.64 -39.45 -27.94
CA ASP A 728 2.19 -38.29 -28.65
C ASP A 728 3.72 -38.20 -28.52
N PHE A 729 4.26 -38.43 -27.33
CA PHE A 729 5.70 -38.45 -27.10
C PHE A 729 6.38 -39.54 -27.95
N LEU A 730 5.78 -40.73 -27.99
CA LEU A 730 6.26 -41.86 -28.79
C LEU A 730 6.03 -41.66 -30.30
N GLY A 731 5.00 -40.92 -30.71
CA GLY A 731 4.68 -40.66 -32.12
C GLY A 731 5.41 -39.45 -32.73
N GLY A 732 5.82 -38.48 -31.90
CA GLY A 732 6.57 -37.28 -32.31
C GLY A 732 8.09 -37.44 -32.26
N SER A 733 8.59 -38.45 -31.54
CA SER A 733 9.95 -38.94 -31.73
C SER A 733 9.91 -39.92 -32.89
N GLY A 734 10.48 -39.54 -34.05
CA GLY A 734 10.72 -40.48 -35.14
C GLY A 734 11.69 -41.58 -34.71
N ALA A 735 11.19 -42.56 -33.97
CA ALA A 735 11.77 -43.86 -33.70
C ALA A 735 10.97 -44.92 -34.45
#